data_AF-A0A413ZRF5-F1
#
_entry.id   AF-A0A413ZRF5-F1
#
_cell.length_a   1.000
_cell.length_b   1.000
_cell.length_c   1.000
_cell.angle_alpha   90.00
_cell.angle_beta   90.00
_cell.angle_gamma   90.00
#
_symmetry.space_group_name_H-M   'P 1'
#
loop_
_entity.id
_entity.type
_entity.pdbx_description
1 polymer ?
#
loop_
_entity_poly.entity_id
_entity_poly.type
_entity_poly.pdbx_seq_one_letter_code
_entity_poly.pdbx_strand_id
1 'polypeptide(L)'
;MKRVILLFVSLAVMAFQLLFAQSFTVKGKVIAEEGNEPLIGVAIMQEGTNNGVITDIDGNYSIEIKGVAQATLVYSYIGMQQQQHVVTPQTQKLDITLKSDAQLVDEVVVVAYGVRKKGTVTGSVSTIKAEKMESVPAAGFDQALQGQTPGLMVMSNSGEPSKAAAFQIRGTNSITSGTSPLFILDGVPISSSDFNTISPSDIENISVLKDASSTSIYGARAANGVVVITTKRGRSMDKAHITLRTQWGISQLAKGEWNLMNTAERIQFEKEVGLDAGQDYDLLSQTDVNWRDMVFNDNAMLQNYDLSINRATERLNYFVSGSFYDQDGIAQGSTFRRYSMRANAEVKASNWLKVGTNSMVTYEEVEQADQGSYSLSSPISACRFMLPYWNPYNPDGSLATNANGGWTGTTVNPIEWMDNNPVTNKKYKVLSVLFAEVTPIENMTYRVQFGADYTHSTGFMQSFPSYQLNNGLGVAGRQSNDILNLTVTNTLNYRFDVRHDHHFNVMVGQEGVDYQAEGFNVTTRGQNNDFLTNVTSGTRASSWQDNTTAYSFLSFFGRAEYNYDDRYYVELGLRTDASSRFGKDHRWGKFWSVGLMWNAKKERFLQKYDWLHNAQVSFSTGTSGNSEIPNFDHLALASGGWIYMDAAGIAPQQKGNEKLSWETTWTTNLGFHLGFFERFNVDLEFYHKRTSDMLMEVPQSYSEGNNGFRWDNIGVMTNMGVELAINADVLRLRDFVWNLSANVSYNKNEIKELYNGVQEYELPNTSTKWVVGRPLGEFYINRYAGVNPANGDPLWYDKEGNLTTEFRESDKVMVGKNYLAPWQGGFGTTLTWKGISVNAQFSWVADRWMFNNDRFFEESNGLYTGFNQSKRLLYDRWKKPGDVTDIPRWGVTPQMDSRFLEDASFLRLKNLMISYTFPQEWMKKTNFFTNARIYAQGQNLLTFTKFSGLDPEAFTNMYQAQYPMSRQYSFGLELSF
;
A
#
# COMPACT_ATOMS: atom_id res chain seq x y z
N MET A 1 -26.24 -85.15 -24.84
CA MET A 1 -26.88 -83.82 -24.64
C MET A 1 -25.99 -82.77 -23.95
N LYS A 2 -25.16 -83.10 -22.93
CA LYS A 2 -24.29 -82.11 -22.26
C LYS A 2 -23.18 -81.48 -23.13
N ARG A 3 -22.68 -82.15 -24.18
CA ARG A 3 -21.63 -81.61 -25.07
C ARG A 3 -22.13 -80.61 -26.14
N VAL A 4 -23.43 -80.64 -26.47
CA VAL A 4 -24.03 -79.73 -27.47
C VAL A 4 -24.42 -78.40 -26.82
N ILE A 5 -24.83 -78.43 -25.55
CA ILE A 5 -25.15 -77.22 -24.77
C ILE A 5 -23.88 -76.40 -24.46
N LEU A 6 -22.75 -77.06 -24.17
CA LEU A 6 -21.46 -76.38 -23.96
C LEU A 6 -20.92 -75.70 -25.22
N LEU A 7 -21.15 -76.27 -26.41
CA LEU A 7 -20.77 -75.65 -27.69
C LEU A 7 -21.67 -74.45 -28.02
N PHE A 8 -22.97 -74.53 -27.70
CA PHE A 8 -23.91 -73.42 -27.91
C PHE A 8 -23.67 -72.26 -26.93
N VAL A 9 -23.30 -72.56 -25.68
CA VAL A 9 -22.90 -71.54 -24.69
C VAL A 9 -21.55 -70.92 -25.04
N SER A 10 -20.57 -71.68 -25.57
CA SER A 10 -19.30 -71.09 -26.02
C SER A 10 -19.46 -70.22 -27.28
N LEU A 11 -20.34 -70.60 -28.21
CA LEU A 11 -20.68 -69.79 -29.39
C LEU A 11 -21.50 -68.55 -29.03
N ALA A 12 -22.40 -68.62 -28.04
CA ALA A 12 -23.13 -67.46 -27.54
C ALA A 12 -22.22 -66.47 -26.77
N VAL A 13 -21.24 -66.96 -26.01
CA VAL A 13 -20.26 -66.12 -25.29
C VAL A 13 -19.24 -65.50 -26.26
N MET A 14 -18.88 -66.17 -27.36
CA MET A 14 -18.05 -65.57 -28.43
C MET A 14 -18.84 -64.56 -29.28
N ALA A 15 -20.15 -64.75 -29.48
CA ALA A 15 -21.00 -63.79 -30.18
C ALA A 15 -21.24 -62.49 -29.37
N PHE A 16 -21.23 -62.57 -28.03
CA PHE A 16 -21.31 -61.38 -27.16
C PHE A 16 -20.05 -60.51 -27.17
N GLN A 17 -18.88 -61.03 -27.56
CA GLN A 17 -17.64 -60.25 -27.66
C GLN A 17 -17.51 -59.44 -28.96
N LEU A 18 -18.28 -59.76 -30.00
CA LEU A 18 -18.25 -59.04 -31.28
C LEU A 18 -19.20 -57.83 -31.32
N LEU A 19 -20.09 -57.67 -30.34
CA LEU A 19 -21.04 -56.54 -30.25
C LEU A 19 -20.52 -55.32 -29.44
N PHE A 20 -19.36 -55.43 -28.78
CA PHE A 20 -18.74 -54.33 -28.01
C PHE A 20 -17.54 -53.66 -28.71
N ALA A 21 -17.34 -53.91 -30.02
CA ALA A 21 -16.18 -53.43 -30.77
C ALA A 21 -16.55 -52.55 -31.98
N GLN A 22 -17.54 -51.67 -31.85
CA GLN A 22 -17.67 -50.56 -32.80
C GLN A 22 -16.71 -49.45 -32.39
N SER A 23 -15.57 -49.36 -33.08
CA SER A 23 -14.73 -48.17 -33.06
C SER A 23 -15.01 -47.31 -34.28
N PHE A 24 -15.00 -46.00 -34.10
CA PHE A 24 -15.09 -45.04 -35.19
C PHE A 24 -13.98 -44.00 -35.05
N THR A 25 -13.49 -43.51 -36.19
CA THR A 25 -12.39 -42.54 -36.23
C THR A 25 -12.94 -41.17 -36.60
N VAL A 26 -12.57 -40.16 -35.82
CA VAL A 26 -12.84 -38.75 -36.12
C VAL A 26 -11.54 -38.11 -36.59
N LYS A 27 -11.56 -37.53 -37.79
CA LYS A 27 -10.44 -36.75 -38.32
C LYS A 27 -10.80 -35.27 -38.38
N GLY A 28 -9.83 -34.39 -38.40
CA GLY A 28 -10.11 -32.96 -38.55
C GLY A 28 -8.87 -32.11 -38.57
N LYS A 29 -9.06 -30.82 -38.80
CA LYS A 29 -8.03 -29.80 -38.73
C LYS A 29 -8.39 -28.77 -37.66
N VAL A 30 -7.42 -28.37 -36.85
CA VAL A 30 -7.59 -27.30 -35.86
C VAL A 30 -6.83 -26.06 -36.33
N ILE A 31 -7.52 -24.92 -36.38
CA ILE A 31 -6.96 -23.62 -36.78
C ILE A 31 -7.24 -22.56 -35.71
N ALA A 32 -6.44 -21.50 -35.69
CA ALA A 32 -6.70 -20.32 -34.86
C ALA A 32 -7.76 -19.42 -35.51
N GLU A 33 -8.65 -18.83 -34.71
CA GLU A 33 -9.60 -17.80 -35.18
C GLU A 33 -8.86 -16.56 -35.71
N GLU A 34 -7.78 -16.15 -35.02
CA GLU A 34 -6.92 -15.05 -35.44
C GLU A 34 -5.90 -15.56 -36.47
N GLY A 35 -5.98 -15.07 -37.71
CA GLY A 35 -5.00 -15.35 -38.77
C GLY A 35 -5.25 -16.62 -39.61
N ASN A 36 -6.25 -17.46 -39.28
CA ASN A 36 -6.57 -18.71 -40.00
C ASN A 36 -5.38 -19.70 -40.11
N GLU A 37 -4.43 -19.62 -39.19
CA GLU A 37 -3.24 -20.48 -39.19
C GLU A 37 -3.53 -21.85 -38.55
N PRO A 38 -2.90 -22.94 -39.03
CA PRO A 38 -3.01 -24.24 -38.39
C PRO A 38 -2.39 -24.26 -36.99
N LEU A 39 -3.10 -24.85 -36.03
CA LEU A 39 -2.62 -24.96 -34.65
C LEU A 39 -1.90 -26.30 -34.44
N ILE A 40 -0.60 -26.22 -34.16
CA ILE A 40 0.29 -27.36 -33.94
C ILE A 40 0.29 -27.74 -32.46
N GLY A 41 0.04 -29.01 -32.14
CA GLY A 41 0.10 -29.52 -30.77
C GLY A 41 -1.14 -29.27 -29.90
N VAL A 42 -2.31 -29.02 -30.51
CA VAL A 42 -3.61 -29.00 -29.81
C VAL A 42 -3.88 -30.39 -29.26
N ALA A 43 -4.17 -30.50 -27.96
CA ALA A 43 -4.54 -31.77 -27.35
C ALA A 43 -6.05 -32.02 -27.57
N ILE A 44 -6.40 -33.14 -28.20
CA ILE A 44 -7.77 -33.62 -28.35
C ILE A 44 -7.93 -34.85 -27.48
N MET A 45 -8.80 -34.79 -26.48
CA MET A 45 -9.02 -35.88 -25.53
C MET A 45 -10.48 -36.31 -25.49
N GLN A 46 -10.71 -37.62 -25.40
CA GLN A 46 -12.04 -38.16 -25.12
C GLN A 46 -12.34 -38.02 -23.62
N GLU A 47 -13.39 -37.25 -23.32
CA GLU A 47 -13.80 -36.93 -21.94
C GLU A 47 -14.02 -38.20 -21.09
N GLY A 48 -13.49 -38.21 -19.86
CA GLY A 48 -13.57 -39.34 -18.93
C GLY A 48 -12.62 -40.51 -19.23
N THR A 49 -11.71 -40.38 -20.21
CA THR A 49 -10.74 -41.42 -20.57
C THR A 49 -9.32 -40.86 -20.75
N ASN A 50 -8.31 -41.75 -20.84
CA ASN A 50 -6.94 -41.39 -21.21
C ASN A 50 -6.70 -41.43 -22.74
N ASN A 51 -7.75 -41.55 -23.55
CA ASN A 51 -7.65 -41.65 -25.00
C ASN A 51 -7.57 -40.24 -25.61
N GLY A 52 -6.43 -39.89 -26.19
CA GLY A 52 -6.21 -38.56 -26.77
C GLY A 52 -5.08 -38.54 -27.80
N VAL A 53 -5.10 -37.52 -28.66
CA VAL A 53 -4.11 -37.27 -29.71
C VAL A 53 -3.73 -35.79 -29.74
N ILE A 54 -2.65 -35.46 -30.43
CA ILE A 54 -2.23 -34.07 -30.68
C ILE A 54 -2.30 -33.75 -32.17
N THR A 55 -2.51 -32.48 -32.53
CA THR A 55 -2.42 -32.04 -33.92
C THR A 55 -0.99 -32.02 -34.45
N ASP A 56 -0.83 -32.32 -35.74
CA ASP A 56 0.44 -32.26 -36.46
C ASP A 56 0.84 -30.83 -36.89
N ILE A 57 1.92 -30.70 -37.68
CA ILE A 57 2.46 -29.41 -38.16
C ILE A 57 1.48 -28.64 -39.06
N ASP A 58 0.56 -29.34 -39.71
CA ASP A 58 -0.46 -28.78 -40.57
C ASP A 58 -1.80 -28.63 -39.82
N GLY A 59 -1.81 -28.85 -38.49
CA GLY A 59 -2.99 -28.75 -37.64
C GLY A 59 -3.96 -29.92 -37.74
N ASN A 60 -3.61 -31.03 -38.41
CA ASN A 60 -4.50 -32.17 -38.57
C ASN A 60 -4.44 -33.12 -37.38
N TYR A 61 -5.55 -33.80 -37.08
CA TYR A 61 -5.64 -34.86 -36.08
C TYR A 61 -6.51 -36.03 -36.55
N SER A 62 -6.31 -37.19 -35.93
CA SER A 62 -7.11 -38.40 -36.13
C SER A 62 -7.20 -39.17 -34.81
N ILE A 63 -8.39 -39.28 -34.23
CA ILE A 63 -8.62 -39.99 -32.96
C ILE A 63 -9.59 -41.15 -33.15
N GLU A 64 -9.23 -42.33 -32.63
CA GLU A 64 -10.07 -43.53 -32.65
C GLU A 64 -10.86 -43.63 -31.34
N ILE A 65 -12.20 -43.60 -31.42
CA ILE A 65 -13.10 -43.75 -30.27
C ILE A 65 -13.53 -45.21 -30.18
N LYS A 66 -13.35 -45.84 -29.01
CA LYS A 66 -13.66 -47.27 -28.78
C LYS A 66 -14.77 -47.43 -27.75
N GLY A 67 -15.73 -48.31 -28.03
CA GLY A 67 -16.64 -48.86 -27.02
C GLY A 67 -17.80 -47.95 -26.58
N VAL A 68 -18.08 -46.86 -27.31
CA VAL A 68 -19.19 -45.94 -27.00
C VAL A 68 -19.91 -45.49 -28.28
N ALA A 69 -21.24 -45.30 -28.20
CA ALA A 69 -22.06 -44.83 -29.33
C ALA A 69 -21.97 -43.30 -29.54
N GLN A 70 -21.43 -42.59 -28.55
CA GLN A 70 -21.26 -41.14 -28.52
C GLN A 70 -20.10 -40.81 -27.57
N ALA A 71 -19.26 -39.86 -27.93
CA ALA A 71 -18.15 -39.38 -27.09
C ALA A 71 -18.05 -37.86 -27.15
N THR A 72 -17.63 -37.21 -26.07
CA THR A 72 -17.26 -35.80 -26.09
C THR A 72 -15.76 -35.67 -26.33
N LEU A 73 -15.37 -34.96 -27.38
CA LEU A 73 -13.99 -34.57 -27.64
C LEU A 73 -13.74 -33.19 -27.05
N VAL A 74 -12.68 -33.10 -26.26
CA VAL A 74 -12.21 -31.89 -25.61
C VAL A 74 -10.95 -31.42 -26.33
N TYR A 75 -10.98 -30.21 -26.86
CA TYR A 75 -9.87 -29.57 -27.56
C TYR A 75 -9.25 -28.53 -26.64
N SER A 76 -7.97 -28.69 -26.30
CA SER A 76 -7.26 -27.77 -25.43
C SER A 76 -5.90 -27.37 -26.02
N TYR A 77 -5.58 -26.08 -25.93
CA TYR A 77 -4.31 -25.53 -26.36
C TYR A 77 -3.97 -24.32 -25.50
N ILE A 78 -2.69 -24.15 -25.17
CA ILE A 78 -2.24 -23.09 -24.27
C ILE A 78 -2.54 -21.72 -24.92
N GLY A 79 -3.25 -20.86 -24.21
CA GLY A 79 -3.66 -19.54 -24.71
C GLY A 79 -4.86 -19.58 -25.65
N MET A 80 -5.59 -20.69 -25.73
CA MET A 80 -6.86 -20.84 -26.45
C MET A 80 -7.98 -21.37 -25.53
N GLN A 81 -9.22 -20.95 -25.78
CA GLN A 81 -10.40 -21.45 -25.08
C GLN A 81 -10.60 -22.93 -25.36
N GLN A 82 -10.83 -23.69 -24.29
CA GLN A 82 -11.19 -25.10 -24.39
C GLN A 82 -12.57 -25.24 -25.06
N GLN A 83 -12.65 -26.04 -26.13
CA GLN A 83 -13.91 -26.34 -26.81
C GLN A 83 -14.27 -27.81 -26.63
N GLN A 84 -15.56 -28.09 -26.46
CA GLN A 84 -16.09 -29.44 -26.32
C GLN A 84 -17.07 -29.72 -27.45
N HIS A 85 -16.88 -30.84 -28.15
CA HIS A 85 -17.76 -31.25 -29.22
C HIS A 85 -18.15 -32.71 -29.08
N VAL A 86 -19.44 -32.98 -29.22
CA VAL A 86 -19.97 -34.34 -29.16
C VAL A 86 -19.85 -34.99 -30.53
N VAL A 87 -19.24 -36.17 -30.58
CA VAL A 87 -19.01 -36.95 -31.80
C VAL A 87 -19.73 -38.31 -31.75
N THR A 88 -20.21 -38.75 -32.90
CA THR A 88 -20.91 -40.03 -33.11
C THR A 88 -20.27 -40.79 -34.28
N PRO A 89 -20.63 -42.07 -34.53
CA PRO A 89 -20.12 -42.83 -35.67
C PRO A 89 -20.31 -42.18 -37.05
N GLN A 90 -21.27 -41.25 -37.19
CA GLN A 90 -21.50 -40.48 -38.41
C GLN A 90 -20.54 -39.28 -38.56
N THR A 91 -19.85 -38.89 -37.49
CA THR A 91 -18.95 -37.72 -37.44
C THR A 91 -17.55 -38.12 -37.93
N GLN A 92 -17.39 -38.31 -39.24
CA GLN A 92 -16.11 -38.73 -39.83
C GLN A 92 -15.07 -37.60 -39.91
N LYS A 93 -15.53 -36.35 -40.03
CA LYS A 93 -14.68 -35.16 -40.08
C LYS A 93 -15.23 -34.03 -39.19
N LEU A 94 -14.38 -33.40 -38.39
CA LEU A 94 -14.72 -32.27 -37.53
C LEU A 94 -13.56 -31.26 -37.50
N ASP A 95 -13.68 -30.18 -38.28
CA ASP A 95 -12.69 -29.09 -38.26
C ASP A 95 -13.05 -28.09 -37.15
N ILE A 96 -12.06 -27.67 -36.36
CA ILE A 96 -12.25 -26.82 -35.18
C ILE A 96 -11.49 -25.51 -35.35
N THR A 97 -12.13 -24.41 -35.02
CA THR A 97 -11.49 -23.09 -34.92
C THR A 97 -11.41 -22.71 -33.44
N LEU A 98 -10.21 -22.78 -32.87
CA LEU A 98 -9.99 -22.41 -31.48
C LEU A 98 -9.84 -20.89 -31.36
N LYS A 99 -10.57 -20.33 -30.39
CA LYS A 99 -10.51 -18.92 -30.05
C LYS A 99 -9.40 -18.68 -29.04
N SER A 100 -8.73 -17.54 -29.12
CA SER A 100 -7.73 -17.19 -28.10
C SER A 100 -8.38 -17.02 -26.73
N ASP A 101 -7.75 -17.61 -25.71
CA ASP A 101 -8.11 -17.43 -24.30
C ASP A 101 -7.79 -16.01 -23.81
N ALA A 102 -6.99 -15.26 -24.59
CA ALA A 102 -6.69 -13.86 -24.31
C ALA A 102 -7.93 -12.95 -24.34
N GLN A 103 -9.07 -13.42 -24.88
CA GLN A 103 -10.30 -12.62 -24.98
C GLN A 103 -11.27 -12.79 -23.80
N LEU A 104 -11.13 -13.76 -22.89
CA LEU A 104 -12.12 -13.96 -21.82
C LEU A 104 -11.49 -14.53 -20.55
N VAL A 105 -10.70 -13.72 -19.84
CA VAL A 105 -10.91 -13.69 -18.38
C VAL A 105 -11.85 -12.52 -18.16
N ASP A 106 -13.13 -12.83 -17.91
CA ASP A 106 -14.04 -11.87 -17.29
C ASP A 106 -13.36 -11.39 -16.02
N GLU A 107 -12.62 -10.29 -16.09
CA GLU A 107 -11.89 -9.76 -14.95
C GLU A 107 -12.94 -9.45 -13.90
N VAL A 108 -12.95 -10.26 -12.85
CA VAL A 108 -13.90 -10.11 -11.76
C VAL A 108 -13.32 -9.14 -10.74
N VAL A 109 -14.11 -8.15 -10.41
CA VAL A 109 -13.80 -7.13 -9.41
C VAL A 109 -14.66 -7.40 -8.20
N VAL A 110 -14.04 -7.39 -7.03
CA VAL A 110 -14.79 -7.44 -5.78
C VAL A 110 -15.28 -6.02 -5.49
N VAL A 111 -16.59 -5.84 -5.55
CA VAL A 111 -17.25 -4.57 -5.21
C VAL A 111 -18.14 -4.84 -4.02
N ALA A 112 -17.77 -4.30 -2.86
CA ALA A 112 -18.52 -4.48 -1.64
C ALA A 112 -18.65 -5.95 -1.20
N TYR A 113 -19.87 -6.37 -0.86
CA TYR A 113 -20.21 -7.73 -0.45
C TYR A 113 -20.46 -8.67 -1.65
N GLY A 114 -19.96 -8.34 -2.85
CA GLY A 114 -20.20 -9.13 -4.06
C GLY A 114 -19.06 -9.08 -5.08
N VAL A 115 -19.14 -9.97 -6.07
CA VAL A 115 -18.21 -10.05 -7.20
C VAL A 115 -18.93 -9.62 -8.47
N ARG A 116 -18.27 -8.83 -9.32
CA ARG A 116 -18.83 -8.29 -10.58
C ARG A 116 -17.83 -8.46 -11.72
N LYS A 117 -18.31 -8.58 -12.95
CA LYS A 117 -17.44 -8.43 -14.13
C LYS A 117 -17.05 -6.96 -14.25
N LYS A 118 -15.77 -6.65 -14.43
CA LYS A 118 -15.24 -5.27 -14.52
C LYS A 118 -16.04 -4.38 -15.46
N GLY A 119 -16.37 -4.88 -16.65
CA GLY A 119 -17.12 -4.14 -17.68
C GLY A 119 -18.62 -3.92 -17.38
N THR A 120 -19.11 -4.32 -16.21
CA THR A 120 -20.50 -4.14 -15.76
C THR A 120 -20.62 -3.22 -14.54
N VAL A 121 -19.50 -2.72 -14.03
CA VAL A 121 -19.47 -1.85 -12.85
C VAL A 121 -19.80 -0.43 -13.29
N THR A 122 -20.81 0.19 -12.67
CA THR A 122 -21.22 1.57 -13.00
C THR A 122 -20.30 2.63 -12.40
N GLY A 123 -19.56 2.27 -11.34
CA GLY A 123 -18.62 3.13 -10.65
C GLY A 123 -17.16 2.97 -11.08
N SER A 124 -16.34 3.92 -10.66
CA SER A 124 -14.90 3.92 -10.85
C SER A 124 -14.21 2.96 -9.88
N VAL A 125 -13.73 1.84 -10.44
CA VAL A 125 -12.96 0.83 -9.72
C VAL A 125 -11.71 0.46 -10.49
N SER A 126 -10.58 0.45 -9.80
CA SER A 126 -9.30 -0.01 -10.34
C SER A 126 -8.86 -1.28 -9.61
N THR A 127 -8.41 -2.28 -10.36
CA THR A 127 -7.99 -3.57 -9.78
C THR A 127 -6.53 -3.84 -10.11
N ILE A 128 -5.77 -4.20 -9.08
CA ILE A 128 -4.37 -4.58 -9.14
C ILE A 128 -4.30 -6.07 -8.83
N LYS A 129 -3.82 -6.87 -9.77
CA LYS A 129 -3.75 -8.33 -9.65
C LYS A 129 -2.50 -8.80 -8.90
N ALA A 130 -2.55 -10.02 -8.37
CA ALA A 130 -1.46 -10.69 -7.67
C ALA A 130 -0.12 -10.60 -8.41
N GLU A 131 -0.09 -10.76 -9.73
CA GLU A 131 1.17 -10.79 -10.49
C GLU A 131 1.97 -9.49 -10.36
N LYS A 132 1.29 -8.35 -10.21
CA LYS A 132 1.93 -7.05 -9.99
C LYS A 132 2.50 -6.94 -8.57
N MET A 133 1.78 -7.43 -7.57
CA MET A 133 2.21 -7.38 -6.17
C MET A 133 3.35 -8.35 -5.89
N GLU A 134 3.25 -9.57 -6.39
CA GLU A 134 4.29 -10.60 -6.28
C GLU A 134 5.57 -10.21 -7.03
N SER A 135 5.45 -9.32 -8.02
CA SER A 135 6.60 -8.79 -8.71
C SER A 135 7.35 -7.71 -7.93
N VAL A 136 6.99 -7.39 -6.67
CA VAL A 136 7.68 -6.36 -5.86
C VAL A 136 8.02 -6.93 -4.48
N PRO A 137 9.32 -7.02 -4.12
CA PRO A 137 9.76 -7.47 -2.80
C PRO A 137 9.64 -6.29 -1.86
N ALA A 138 8.59 -6.32 -1.06
CA ALA A 138 8.38 -5.36 0.00
C ALA A 138 7.89 -6.13 1.23
N ALA A 139 8.19 -5.58 2.40
CA ALA A 139 7.70 -6.13 3.67
C ALA A 139 6.16 -6.16 3.68
N GLY A 140 5.53 -5.10 3.18
CA GLY A 140 4.08 -4.96 3.00
C GLY A 140 3.66 -4.89 1.53
N PHE A 141 2.42 -5.30 1.26
CA PHE A 141 1.81 -5.24 -0.09
C PHE A 141 1.53 -3.80 -0.54
N ASP A 142 1.40 -2.88 0.42
CA ASP A 142 1.04 -1.49 0.22
C ASP A 142 2.06 -0.72 -0.62
N GLN A 143 3.34 -0.93 -0.36
CA GLN A 143 4.42 -0.31 -1.13
C GLN A 143 4.41 -0.75 -2.61
N ALA A 144 3.89 -1.94 -2.92
CA ALA A 144 3.80 -2.46 -4.28
C ALA A 144 2.74 -1.74 -5.13
N LEU A 145 1.80 -1.02 -4.51
CA LEU A 145 0.68 -0.34 -5.19
C LEU A 145 1.06 1.02 -5.76
N GLN A 146 2.25 1.52 -5.43
CA GLN A 146 2.69 2.85 -5.83
C GLN A 146 2.82 2.99 -7.35
N GLY A 147 2.09 3.94 -7.93
CA GLY A 147 2.07 4.20 -9.38
C GLY A 147 1.35 3.12 -10.21
N GLN A 148 0.66 2.16 -9.58
CA GLN A 148 -0.06 1.09 -10.28
C GLN A 148 -1.47 1.50 -10.73
N THR A 149 -2.06 2.52 -10.13
CA THR A 149 -3.47 2.90 -10.35
C THR A 149 -3.62 4.42 -10.34
N PRO A 150 -4.34 5.00 -11.33
CA PRO A 150 -4.65 6.43 -11.32
C PRO A 150 -5.57 6.79 -10.14
N GLY A 151 -5.41 8.00 -9.64
CA GLY A 151 -6.20 8.53 -8.53
C GLY A 151 -5.78 8.02 -7.16
N LEU A 152 -4.84 7.06 -7.09
CA LEU A 152 -4.30 6.51 -5.84
C LEU A 152 -2.86 7.01 -5.62
N MET A 153 -2.67 7.85 -4.61
CA MET A 153 -1.35 8.22 -4.09
C MET A 153 -0.94 7.24 -3.01
N VAL A 154 0.23 6.61 -3.17
CA VAL A 154 0.90 5.81 -2.14
C VAL A 154 2.29 6.37 -1.94
N MET A 155 2.62 6.78 -0.72
CA MET A 155 3.90 7.40 -0.39
C MET A 155 4.47 6.78 0.88
N SER A 156 5.73 6.33 0.85
CA SER A 156 6.39 5.84 2.06
C SER A 156 7.04 6.99 2.82
N ASN A 157 6.67 7.18 4.09
CA ASN A 157 7.26 8.20 4.95
C ASN A 157 8.64 7.83 5.50
N SER A 158 9.06 6.58 5.31
CA SER A 158 10.27 6.03 5.89
C SER A 158 10.70 4.79 5.09
N GLY A 159 12.01 4.57 4.97
CA GLY A 159 12.58 3.32 4.48
C GLY A 159 12.65 2.21 5.52
N GLU A 160 12.18 2.47 6.75
CA GLU A 160 12.09 1.48 7.82
C GLU A 160 11.20 0.30 7.41
N PRO A 161 11.70 -0.95 7.41
CA PRO A 161 10.95 -2.13 6.95
C PRO A 161 9.59 -2.34 7.64
N SER A 162 9.46 -1.90 8.90
CA SER A 162 8.26 -2.07 9.71
C SER A 162 7.19 -0.98 9.56
N LYS A 163 7.44 0.08 8.78
CA LYS A 163 6.48 1.19 8.61
C LYS A 163 5.62 1.03 7.35
N ALA A 164 4.31 1.20 7.52
CA ALA A 164 3.34 1.20 6.43
C ALA A 164 3.39 2.51 5.61
N ALA A 165 3.02 2.42 4.34
CA ALA A 165 2.88 3.55 3.45
C ALA A 165 1.58 4.35 3.72
N ALA A 166 1.60 5.65 3.42
CA ALA A 166 0.43 6.51 3.46
C ALA A 166 -0.37 6.42 2.16
N PHE A 167 -1.71 6.41 2.26
CA PHE A 167 -2.64 6.30 1.13
C PHE A 167 -3.51 7.54 1.03
N GLN A 168 -3.71 8.04 -0.19
CA GLN A 168 -4.75 9.03 -0.49
C GLN A 168 -5.43 8.70 -1.83
N ILE A 169 -6.78 8.78 -1.85
CA ILE A 169 -7.57 8.57 -3.06
C ILE A 169 -8.21 9.90 -3.47
N ARG A 170 -7.82 10.40 -4.66
CA ARG A 170 -8.32 11.67 -5.23
C ARG A 170 -8.06 12.89 -4.32
N GLY A 171 -6.86 12.92 -3.74
CA GLY A 171 -6.40 13.99 -2.85
C GLY A 171 -6.93 13.89 -1.41
N THR A 172 -6.64 14.93 -0.62
CA THR A 172 -7.04 15.05 0.78
C THR A 172 -8.47 15.54 0.89
N ASN A 173 -9.37 14.81 1.56
CA ASN A 173 -10.81 15.14 1.65
C ASN A 173 -11.24 15.81 2.96
N SER A 174 -10.37 15.85 3.98
CA SER A 174 -10.58 16.63 5.20
C SER A 174 -9.39 17.53 5.56
N ILE A 175 -9.60 18.53 6.42
CA ILE A 175 -8.54 19.45 6.89
C ILE A 175 -7.83 18.83 8.12
N THR A 176 -8.59 18.33 9.10
CA THR A 176 -8.04 17.79 10.36
C THR A 176 -8.58 16.40 10.74
N SER A 177 -9.75 15.98 10.24
CA SER A 177 -10.25 14.61 10.49
C SER A 177 -9.48 13.58 9.66
N GLY A 178 -9.66 12.29 9.98
CA GLY A 178 -8.94 11.21 9.30
C GLY A 178 -9.12 11.22 7.78
N THR A 179 -8.00 11.14 7.05
CA THR A 179 -7.97 11.22 5.56
C THR A 179 -7.60 9.91 4.87
N SER A 180 -7.27 8.86 5.63
CA SER A 180 -6.93 7.54 5.09
C SER A 180 -8.19 6.85 4.52
N PRO A 181 -8.07 6.07 3.44
CA PRO A 181 -9.17 5.26 2.94
C PRO A 181 -9.50 4.11 3.91
N LEU A 182 -10.70 3.54 3.77
CA LEU A 182 -11.09 2.34 4.48
C LEU A 182 -10.43 1.11 3.84
N PHE A 183 -9.75 0.30 4.63
CA PHE A 183 -9.15 -0.95 4.16
C PHE A 183 -10.00 -2.13 4.58
N ILE A 184 -10.33 -3.00 3.63
CA ILE A 184 -11.18 -4.17 3.83
C ILE A 184 -10.42 -5.41 3.41
N LEU A 185 -10.19 -6.35 4.32
CA LEU A 185 -9.58 -7.66 4.02
C LEU A 185 -10.66 -8.74 4.13
N ASP A 186 -10.95 -9.40 3.00
CA ASP A 186 -11.97 -10.46 2.91
C ASP A 186 -13.35 -10.07 3.51
N GLY A 187 -13.69 -8.78 3.43
CA GLY A 187 -14.96 -8.23 3.91
C GLY A 187 -14.95 -7.70 5.35
N VAL A 188 -13.81 -7.70 6.05
CA VAL A 188 -13.65 -7.12 7.41
C VAL A 188 -12.73 -5.90 7.37
N PRO A 189 -13.06 -4.80 8.08
CA PRO A 189 -12.20 -3.63 8.15
C PRO A 189 -10.91 -3.92 8.93
N ILE A 190 -9.78 -3.48 8.37
CA ILE A 190 -8.44 -3.60 9.00
C ILE A 190 -7.76 -2.23 9.09
N SER A 191 -6.80 -2.11 10.00
CA SER A 191 -5.96 -0.91 10.15
C SER A 191 -4.76 -0.95 9.21
N SER A 192 -4.29 0.22 8.75
CA SER A 192 -3.02 0.34 8.01
C SER A 192 -1.80 -0.07 8.83
N SER A 193 -1.87 -0.01 10.17
CA SER A 193 -0.83 -0.51 11.08
C SER A 193 -0.61 -2.03 10.98
N ASP A 194 -1.54 -2.75 10.36
CA ASP A 194 -1.52 -4.21 10.24
C ASP A 194 -1.11 -4.68 8.86
N PHE A 195 -0.80 -3.80 7.90
CA PHE A 195 -0.41 -4.22 6.55
C PHE A 195 0.83 -5.10 6.54
N ASN A 196 1.80 -4.77 7.38
CA ASN A 196 3.01 -5.57 7.54
C ASN A 196 2.75 -6.93 8.16
N THR A 197 1.58 -7.18 8.75
CA THR A 197 1.22 -8.53 9.21
C THR A 197 0.79 -9.44 8.06
N ILE A 198 0.41 -8.88 6.90
CA ILE A 198 -0.17 -9.61 5.76
C ILE A 198 0.91 -9.99 4.75
N SER A 199 1.05 -11.29 4.44
CA SER A 199 1.94 -11.73 3.36
C SER A 199 1.40 -11.29 2.00
N PRO A 200 2.18 -10.57 1.17
CA PRO A 200 1.78 -10.21 -0.19
C PRO A 200 1.48 -11.43 -1.07
N SER A 201 2.16 -12.56 -0.81
CA SER A 201 1.99 -13.83 -1.53
C SER A 201 0.60 -14.45 -1.35
N ASP A 202 -0.17 -14.04 -0.33
CA ASP A 202 -1.52 -14.52 -0.06
C ASP A 202 -2.62 -13.71 -0.77
N ILE A 203 -2.27 -12.58 -1.38
CA ILE A 203 -3.23 -11.66 -1.99
C ILE A 203 -3.54 -12.10 -3.43
N GLU A 204 -4.82 -12.20 -3.76
CA GLU A 204 -5.31 -12.47 -5.12
C GLU A 204 -5.41 -11.19 -5.93
N ASN A 205 -6.03 -10.16 -5.35
CA ASN A 205 -6.17 -8.84 -5.97
C ASN A 205 -6.47 -7.76 -4.93
N ILE A 206 -6.21 -6.52 -5.32
CA ILE A 206 -6.58 -5.33 -4.58
C ILE A 206 -7.46 -4.46 -5.48
N SER A 207 -8.66 -4.15 -5.03
CA SER A 207 -9.61 -3.28 -5.72
C SER A 207 -9.73 -1.94 -5.00
N VAL A 208 -9.50 -0.85 -5.74
CA VAL A 208 -9.55 0.52 -5.25
C VAL A 208 -10.85 1.16 -5.73
N LEU A 209 -11.74 1.44 -4.80
CA LEU A 209 -13.06 2.05 -5.03
C LEU A 209 -12.94 3.57 -4.82
N LYS A 210 -13.15 4.35 -5.88
CA LYS A 210 -12.80 5.78 -5.91
C LYS A 210 -13.99 6.73 -5.93
N ASP A 211 -15.20 6.22 -6.21
CA ASP A 211 -16.40 7.02 -6.43
C ASP A 211 -17.59 6.63 -5.55
N ALA A 212 -18.66 7.43 -5.60
CA ALA A 212 -19.80 7.26 -4.70
C ALA A 212 -20.58 5.96 -4.94
N SER A 213 -20.78 5.51 -6.18
CA SER A 213 -21.55 4.29 -6.43
C SER A 213 -20.81 3.04 -5.96
N SER A 214 -19.48 3.01 -6.06
CA SER A 214 -18.68 1.90 -5.57
C SER A 214 -18.45 1.93 -4.04
N THR A 215 -18.37 3.12 -3.43
CA THR A 215 -18.04 3.24 -1.99
C THR A 215 -19.24 3.36 -1.06
N SER A 216 -20.41 3.84 -1.54
CA SER A 216 -21.55 4.19 -0.67
C SER A 216 -22.05 3.05 0.21
N ILE A 217 -21.88 1.82 -0.24
CA ILE A 217 -22.32 0.62 0.48
C ILE A 217 -21.42 0.28 1.68
N TYR A 218 -20.17 0.73 1.70
CA TYR A 218 -19.30 0.74 2.87
C TYR A 218 -19.56 1.95 3.80
N GLY A 219 -20.36 2.90 3.31
CA GLY A 219 -20.94 3.98 4.11
C GLY A 219 -19.93 5.00 4.57
N ALA A 220 -20.06 5.36 5.83
CA ALA A 220 -19.49 6.58 6.38
C ALA A 220 -18.03 6.49 6.83
N ARG A 221 -17.34 5.41 6.46
CA ARG A 221 -15.87 5.33 6.48
C ARG A 221 -15.28 5.38 5.07
N ALA A 222 -16.13 5.56 4.05
CA ALA A 222 -15.78 5.42 2.66
C ALA A 222 -15.64 6.78 1.92
N ALA A 223 -15.75 7.91 2.64
CA ALA A 223 -15.54 9.25 2.07
C ALA A 223 -14.14 9.42 1.45
N ASN A 224 -13.14 8.81 2.07
CA ASN A 224 -11.76 8.79 1.59
C ASN A 224 -11.48 7.71 0.54
N GLY A 225 -12.51 6.99 0.07
CA GLY A 225 -12.39 5.81 -0.78
C GLY A 225 -12.18 4.52 0.01
N VAL A 226 -12.19 3.39 -0.69
CA VAL A 226 -12.05 2.05 -0.08
C VAL A 226 -11.03 1.24 -0.86
N VAL A 227 -10.16 0.53 -0.15
CA VAL A 227 -9.22 -0.44 -0.71
C VAL A 227 -9.63 -1.83 -0.22
N VAL A 228 -10.12 -2.65 -1.15
CA VAL A 228 -10.60 -4.01 -0.89
C VAL A 228 -9.50 -5.00 -1.26
N ILE A 229 -8.99 -5.72 -0.28
CA ILE A 229 -7.95 -6.74 -0.40
C ILE A 229 -8.64 -8.10 -0.36
N THR A 230 -8.46 -8.87 -1.44
CA THR A 230 -9.03 -10.22 -1.57
C THR A 230 -7.91 -11.24 -1.51
N THR A 231 -8.06 -12.27 -0.68
CA THR A 231 -7.04 -13.31 -0.55
C THR A 231 -7.30 -14.50 -1.47
N LYS A 232 -6.22 -15.24 -1.75
CA LYS A 232 -6.23 -16.39 -2.67
C LYS A 232 -7.18 -17.48 -2.21
N ARG A 233 -7.77 -18.16 -3.19
CA ARG A 233 -8.63 -19.32 -3.01
C ARG A 233 -8.11 -20.50 -3.82
N GLY A 234 -8.66 -21.69 -3.58
CA GLY A 234 -8.39 -22.88 -4.36
C GLY A 234 -8.76 -22.70 -5.83
N ARG A 235 -7.86 -23.15 -6.71
CA ARG A 235 -8.10 -23.21 -8.16
C ARG A 235 -8.68 -24.57 -8.54
N SER A 236 -9.63 -24.60 -9.47
CA SER A 236 -10.24 -25.83 -9.98
C SER A 236 -9.21 -26.61 -10.79
N MET A 237 -8.65 -27.66 -10.19
CA MET A 237 -7.62 -28.52 -10.79
C MET A 237 -7.82 -29.96 -10.29
N ASP A 238 -7.41 -30.92 -11.12
CA ASP A 238 -7.55 -32.35 -10.80
C ASP A 238 -6.78 -32.74 -9.52
N LYS A 239 -5.64 -32.08 -9.27
CA LYS A 239 -4.75 -32.30 -8.13
C LYS A 239 -4.52 -31.01 -7.35
N ALA A 240 -4.09 -31.16 -6.09
CA ALA A 240 -3.63 -30.01 -5.32
C ALA A 240 -2.38 -29.42 -5.96
N HIS A 241 -2.33 -28.11 -6.07
CA HIS A 241 -1.16 -27.40 -6.56
C HIS A 241 -0.40 -26.82 -5.38
N ILE A 242 0.89 -27.15 -5.32
CA ILE A 242 1.79 -26.67 -4.28
C ILE A 242 2.73 -25.67 -4.94
N THR A 243 2.95 -24.53 -4.31
CA THR A 243 3.92 -23.53 -4.78
C THR A 243 4.86 -23.18 -3.65
N LEU A 244 6.16 -23.35 -3.90
CA LEU A 244 7.25 -22.91 -3.05
C LEU A 244 7.91 -21.70 -3.71
N ARG A 245 8.03 -20.60 -2.98
CA ARG A 245 8.79 -19.43 -3.39
C ARG A 245 9.87 -19.15 -2.39
N THR A 246 11.06 -18.89 -2.89
CA THR A 246 12.20 -18.46 -2.09
C THR A 246 12.79 -17.21 -2.72
N GLN A 247 13.26 -16.31 -1.86
CA GLN A 247 13.90 -15.08 -2.27
C GLN A 247 15.00 -14.73 -1.28
N TRP A 248 16.12 -14.30 -1.82
CA TRP A 248 17.29 -13.84 -1.11
C TRP A 248 17.75 -12.52 -1.70
N GLY A 249 18.12 -11.56 -0.87
CA GLY A 249 18.57 -10.27 -1.34
C GLY A 249 19.42 -9.52 -0.34
N ILE A 250 19.93 -8.38 -0.81
CA ILE A 250 20.65 -7.40 -0.03
C ILE A 250 20.04 -6.02 -0.28
N SER A 251 20.02 -5.20 0.76
CA SER A 251 19.56 -3.82 0.76
C SER A 251 20.72 -2.89 1.08
N GLN A 252 20.75 -1.75 0.39
CA GLN A 252 21.73 -0.69 0.60
C GLN A 252 21.05 0.69 0.46
N LEU A 253 21.76 1.77 0.77
CA LEU A 253 21.22 3.12 0.64
C LEU A 253 20.88 3.46 -0.84
N ALA A 254 19.67 3.98 -1.10
CA ALA A 254 19.23 4.24 -2.49
C ALA A 254 19.92 5.45 -3.14
N LYS A 255 20.21 6.50 -2.36
CA LYS A 255 20.91 7.72 -2.79
C LYS A 255 22.06 8.00 -1.82
N GLY A 256 23.28 7.92 -2.32
CA GLY A 256 24.50 8.10 -1.52
C GLY A 256 25.14 9.48 -1.60
N GLU A 257 24.66 10.37 -2.48
CA GLU A 257 25.22 11.73 -2.61
C GLU A 257 24.94 12.54 -1.35
N TRP A 258 26.00 12.94 -0.65
CA TRP A 258 25.94 13.78 0.54
C TRP A 258 26.99 14.87 0.48
N ASN A 259 26.55 16.12 0.68
CA ASN A 259 27.37 17.32 0.58
C ASN A 259 27.87 17.84 1.94
N LEU A 260 28.51 16.98 2.76
CA LEU A 260 29.10 17.35 4.06
C LEU A 260 30.63 17.42 3.99
N MET A 261 31.23 18.25 4.83
CA MET A 261 32.69 18.36 4.93
C MET A 261 33.33 17.07 5.46
N ASN A 262 34.43 16.65 4.84
CA ASN A 262 35.36 15.69 5.44
C ASN A 262 36.27 16.38 6.46
N THR A 263 37.17 15.64 7.13
CA THR A 263 38.05 16.22 8.16
C THR A 263 38.92 17.37 7.65
N ALA A 264 39.54 17.23 6.48
CA ALA A 264 40.41 18.28 5.95
C ALA A 264 39.63 19.56 5.62
N GLU A 265 38.47 19.42 4.98
CA GLU A 265 37.54 20.51 4.68
C GLU A 265 37.02 21.16 5.96
N ARG A 266 36.68 20.37 6.97
CA ARG A 266 36.18 20.85 8.25
C ARG A 266 37.24 21.65 9.01
N ILE A 267 38.48 21.15 9.09
CA ILE A 267 39.61 21.87 9.71
C ILE A 267 39.90 23.16 8.97
N GLN A 268 39.88 23.13 7.62
CA GLN A 268 40.04 24.35 6.83
C GLN A 268 38.96 25.36 7.16
N PHE A 269 37.69 24.93 7.20
CA PHE A 269 36.57 25.78 7.52
C PHE A 269 36.73 26.43 8.90
N GLU A 270 37.03 25.65 9.93
CA GLU A 270 37.22 26.14 11.29
C GLU A 270 38.34 27.18 11.39
N LYS A 271 39.48 26.94 10.73
CA LYS A 271 40.57 27.94 10.64
C LYS A 271 40.13 29.22 9.95
N GLU A 272 39.38 29.11 8.85
CA GLU A 272 38.89 30.28 8.11
C GLU A 272 37.87 31.12 8.91
N VAL A 273 37.11 30.51 9.83
CA VAL A 273 36.07 31.18 10.61
C VAL A 273 36.46 31.47 12.07
N GLY A 274 37.68 31.12 12.48
CA GLY A 274 38.23 31.39 13.82
C GLY A 274 37.71 30.45 14.92
N LEU A 275 37.43 29.19 14.59
CA LEU A 275 37.06 28.12 15.54
C LEU A 275 38.26 27.23 15.93
N ASP A 276 39.47 27.74 15.76
CA ASP A 276 40.75 27.04 15.92
C ASP A 276 41.32 27.06 17.35
N ALA A 277 40.76 27.89 18.24
CA ALA A 277 41.25 28.05 19.60
C ALA A 277 41.17 26.72 20.41
N GLY A 278 42.33 26.23 20.87
CA GLY A 278 42.43 25.05 21.73
C GLY A 278 42.36 23.71 21.00
N GLN A 279 42.35 23.69 19.66
CA GLN A 279 42.32 22.45 18.87
C GLN A 279 43.72 22.00 18.45
N ASP A 280 44.00 20.69 18.57
CA ASP A 280 45.20 20.06 18.00
C ASP A 280 44.88 19.46 16.62
N TYR A 281 45.05 20.27 15.58
CA TYR A 281 44.74 19.84 14.22
C TYR A 281 45.72 18.82 13.63
N ASP A 282 46.92 18.69 14.18
CA ASP A 282 47.87 17.66 13.74
C ASP A 282 47.38 16.28 14.20
N LEU A 283 46.72 16.21 15.36
CA LEU A 283 46.05 15.00 15.83
C LEU A 283 44.72 14.76 15.10
N LEU A 284 43.84 15.76 15.01
CA LEU A 284 42.50 15.59 14.41
C LEU A 284 42.56 15.21 12.93
N SER A 285 43.54 15.74 12.18
CA SER A 285 43.70 15.45 10.74
C SER A 285 44.05 13.99 10.43
N GLN A 286 44.41 13.19 11.44
CA GLN A 286 44.69 11.76 11.28
C GLN A 286 43.42 10.89 11.20
N THR A 287 42.25 11.46 11.51
CA THR A 287 40.97 10.75 11.52
C THR A 287 40.02 11.38 10.51
N ASP A 288 39.49 10.58 9.58
CA ASP A 288 38.44 11.00 8.64
C ASP A 288 37.37 9.90 8.54
N VAL A 289 36.28 10.11 9.27
CA VAL A 289 35.17 9.18 9.46
C VAL A 289 34.00 9.67 8.63
N ASN A 290 33.58 8.82 7.69
CA ASN A 290 32.30 8.99 7.03
C ASN A 290 31.20 8.37 7.88
N TRP A 291 30.53 9.19 8.69
CA TRP A 291 29.48 8.73 9.59
C TRP A 291 28.27 8.09 8.88
N ARG A 292 28.06 8.37 7.59
CA ARG A 292 27.09 7.65 6.76
C ARG A 292 27.39 6.16 6.73
N ASP A 293 28.66 5.79 6.49
CA ASP A 293 29.09 4.40 6.34
C ASP A 293 29.17 3.67 7.69
N MET A 294 29.16 4.43 8.79
CA MET A 294 29.09 3.88 10.15
C MET A 294 27.65 3.56 10.55
N VAL A 295 26.68 4.38 10.14
CA VAL A 295 25.26 4.22 10.49
C VAL A 295 24.52 3.30 9.53
N PHE A 296 24.84 3.38 8.23
CA PHE A 296 24.18 2.58 7.20
C PHE A 296 24.99 1.36 6.81
N ASN A 297 24.32 0.22 6.73
CA ASN A 297 24.80 -1.04 6.19
C ASN A 297 24.42 -1.17 4.71
N ASP A 298 25.43 -1.30 3.85
CA ASP A 298 25.25 -1.53 2.41
C ASP A 298 24.98 -3.01 2.06
N ASN A 299 24.95 -3.91 3.05
CA ASN A 299 24.72 -5.34 2.88
C ASN A 299 23.64 -5.87 3.84
N ALA A 300 22.58 -5.09 4.05
CA ALA A 300 21.48 -5.51 4.93
C ALA A 300 20.68 -6.67 4.28
N MET A 301 20.61 -7.82 4.95
CA MET A 301 20.12 -9.05 4.36
C MET A 301 18.59 -9.08 4.28
N LEU A 302 18.07 -9.66 3.20
CA LEU A 302 16.64 -9.91 2.99
C LEU A 302 16.43 -11.39 2.65
N GLN A 303 15.48 -12.03 3.33
CA GLN A 303 15.06 -13.39 3.03
C GLN A 303 13.54 -13.52 3.10
N ASN A 304 12.97 -14.25 2.13
CA ASN A 304 11.55 -14.58 2.12
C ASN A 304 11.34 -16.03 1.65
N TYR A 305 10.48 -16.75 2.35
CA TYR A 305 10.09 -18.13 2.03
C TYR A 305 8.59 -18.26 2.17
N ASP A 306 7.91 -18.60 1.08
CA ASP A 306 6.47 -18.83 1.04
C ASP A 306 6.19 -20.25 0.55
N LEU A 307 5.34 -20.97 1.27
CA LEU A 307 4.78 -22.25 0.84
C LEU A 307 3.27 -22.15 0.82
N SER A 308 2.65 -22.49 -0.30
CA SER A 308 1.19 -22.50 -0.42
C SER A 308 0.67 -23.76 -1.08
N ILE A 309 -0.53 -24.18 -0.69
CA ILE A 309 -1.24 -25.34 -1.21
C ILE A 309 -2.67 -24.91 -1.51
N ASN A 310 -3.14 -25.16 -2.73
CA ASN A 310 -4.49 -24.79 -3.11
C ASN A 310 -5.16 -25.86 -3.98
N ARG A 311 -6.49 -25.99 -3.84
CA ARG A 311 -7.32 -26.89 -4.64
C ARG A 311 -8.79 -26.51 -4.53
N ALA A 312 -9.52 -26.60 -5.63
CA ALA A 312 -10.97 -26.59 -5.64
C ALA A 312 -11.53 -27.86 -6.28
N THR A 313 -12.47 -28.49 -5.59
CA THR A 313 -13.32 -29.59 -6.03
C THR A 313 -14.77 -29.12 -6.09
N GLU A 314 -15.71 -29.96 -6.53
CA GLU A 314 -17.14 -29.57 -6.56
C GLU A 314 -17.69 -29.13 -5.20
N ARG A 315 -17.24 -29.77 -4.11
CA ARG A 315 -17.74 -29.55 -2.74
C ARG A 315 -16.80 -28.80 -1.80
N LEU A 316 -15.49 -28.86 -2.02
CA LEU A 316 -14.48 -28.27 -1.16
C LEU A 316 -13.54 -27.39 -1.97
N ASN A 317 -13.37 -26.14 -1.55
CA ASN A 317 -12.36 -25.21 -2.04
C ASN A 317 -11.47 -24.79 -0.86
N TYR A 318 -10.15 -24.93 -0.98
CA TYR A 318 -9.23 -24.49 0.06
C TYR A 318 -7.93 -23.88 -0.48
N PHE A 319 -7.36 -23.01 0.34
CA PHE A 319 -6.02 -22.43 0.20
C PHE A 319 -5.38 -22.39 1.60
N VAL A 320 -4.17 -22.92 1.72
CA VAL A 320 -3.38 -22.88 2.97
C VAL A 320 -1.98 -22.39 2.62
N SER A 321 -1.45 -21.46 3.40
CA SER A 321 -0.09 -20.95 3.23
C SER A 321 0.63 -20.74 4.55
N GLY A 322 1.97 -20.81 4.48
CA GLY A 322 2.88 -20.40 5.53
C GLY A 322 4.01 -19.58 4.92
N SER A 323 4.38 -18.48 5.58
CA SER A 323 5.41 -17.56 5.12
C SER A 323 6.38 -17.19 6.24
N PHE A 324 7.67 -17.11 5.93
CA PHE A 324 8.70 -16.52 6.78
C PHE A 324 9.41 -15.40 6.03
N TYR A 325 9.45 -14.21 6.64
CA TYR A 325 10.09 -13.02 6.10
C TYR A 325 11.04 -12.44 7.15
N ASP A 326 12.27 -12.16 6.76
CA ASP A 326 13.32 -11.56 7.60
C ASP A 326 14.06 -10.49 6.79
N GLN A 327 14.07 -9.28 7.30
CA GLN A 327 14.75 -8.15 6.68
C GLN A 327 15.52 -7.35 7.73
N ASP A 328 16.83 -7.25 7.52
CA ASP A 328 17.64 -6.26 8.20
C ASP A 328 17.37 -4.88 7.58
N GLY A 329 17.20 -3.87 8.43
CA GLY A 329 17.21 -2.49 7.98
C GLY A 329 18.60 -2.07 7.51
N ILE A 330 18.65 -1.07 6.64
CA ILE A 330 19.92 -0.46 6.24
C ILE A 330 20.53 0.39 7.34
N ALA A 331 19.81 0.83 8.36
CA ALA A 331 20.38 1.53 9.51
C ALA A 331 20.57 0.59 10.71
N GLN A 332 21.57 0.87 11.55
CA GLN A 332 21.76 0.12 12.80
C GLN A 332 20.50 0.10 13.68
N GLY A 333 20.27 -1.01 14.38
CA GLY A 333 19.12 -1.25 15.27
C GLY A 333 17.74 -1.25 14.59
N SER A 334 17.70 -1.51 13.29
CA SER A 334 16.47 -1.71 12.52
C SER A 334 16.42 -3.16 12.02
N THR A 335 15.43 -3.93 12.47
CA THR A 335 15.19 -5.31 12.03
C THR A 335 13.70 -5.59 11.97
N PHE A 336 13.27 -6.43 11.02
CA PHE A 336 11.88 -6.82 10.86
C PHE A 336 11.75 -8.30 10.52
N ARG A 337 11.05 -9.04 11.38
CA ARG A 337 10.77 -10.47 11.22
C ARG A 337 9.28 -10.75 11.29
N ARG A 338 8.81 -11.62 10.38
CA ARG A 338 7.41 -12.03 10.31
C ARG A 338 7.26 -13.52 10.01
N TYR A 339 6.39 -14.16 10.78
CA TYR A 339 5.89 -15.50 10.55
C TYR A 339 4.39 -15.40 10.36
N SER A 340 3.88 -15.85 9.21
CA SER A 340 2.43 -15.82 8.93
C SER A 340 1.94 -17.19 8.51
N MET A 341 0.72 -17.51 8.91
CA MET A 341 -0.03 -18.66 8.44
C MET A 341 -1.43 -18.22 8.04
N ARG A 342 -1.93 -18.78 6.94
CA ARG A 342 -3.28 -18.52 6.46
C ARG A 342 -3.98 -19.81 6.07
N ALA A 343 -5.27 -19.87 6.37
CA ALA A 343 -6.16 -20.94 5.97
C ALA A 343 -7.50 -20.35 5.49
N ASN A 344 -7.77 -20.50 4.20
CA ASN A 344 -9.05 -20.18 3.58
C ASN A 344 -9.70 -21.51 3.16
N ALA A 345 -10.94 -21.74 3.59
CA ALA A 345 -11.67 -22.96 3.24
C ALA A 345 -13.15 -22.68 3.06
N GLU A 346 -13.74 -23.22 2.00
CA GLU A 346 -15.16 -23.17 1.70
C GLU A 346 -15.68 -24.58 1.42
N VAL A 347 -16.78 -24.94 2.08
CA VAL A 347 -17.44 -26.24 1.92
C VAL A 347 -18.88 -26.01 1.48
N LYS A 348 -19.25 -26.55 0.33
CA LYS A 348 -20.66 -26.73 -0.06
C LYS A 348 -21.20 -27.95 0.69
N ALA A 349 -21.70 -27.71 1.91
CA ALA A 349 -22.28 -28.74 2.76
C ALA A 349 -23.55 -29.36 2.14
N SER A 350 -24.28 -28.57 1.36
CA SER A 350 -25.41 -28.98 0.53
C SER A 350 -25.54 -28.04 -0.68
N ASN A 351 -26.44 -28.33 -1.62
CA ASN A 351 -26.76 -27.43 -2.73
C ASN A 351 -27.31 -26.07 -2.25
N TRP A 352 -27.90 -26.03 -1.04
CA TRP A 352 -28.46 -24.82 -0.46
C TRP A 352 -27.61 -24.19 0.64
N LEU A 353 -26.51 -24.82 1.06
CA LEU A 353 -25.68 -24.38 2.18
C LEU A 353 -24.20 -24.43 1.82
N LYS A 354 -23.56 -23.27 1.86
CA LYS A 354 -22.09 -23.12 1.80
C LYS A 354 -21.61 -22.50 3.09
N VAL A 355 -20.59 -23.07 3.70
CA VAL A 355 -19.93 -22.52 4.89
C VAL A 355 -18.46 -22.31 4.60
N GLY A 356 -17.83 -21.31 5.21
CA GLY A 356 -16.43 -21.07 4.99
C GLY A 356 -15.76 -20.26 6.08
N THR A 357 -14.43 -20.27 6.03
CA THR A 357 -13.55 -19.52 6.91
C THR A 357 -12.41 -18.91 6.11
N ASN A 358 -12.03 -17.68 6.45
CA ASN A 358 -10.79 -17.04 6.03
C ASN A 358 -10.05 -16.63 7.30
N SER A 359 -9.04 -17.40 7.68
CA SER A 359 -8.33 -17.21 8.95
C SER A 359 -6.85 -17.00 8.73
N MET A 360 -6.26 -16.14 9.55
CA MET A 360 -4.87 -15.75 9.49
C MET A 360 -4.32 -15.57 10.91
N VAL A 361 -3.08 -16.01 11.12
CA VAL A 361 -2.30 -15.77 12.33
C VAL A 361 -0.91 -15.30 11.95
N THR A 362 -0.46 -14.22 12.58
CA THR A 362 0.88 -13.66 12.36
C THR A 362 1.58 -13.35 13.68
N TYR A 363 2.87 -13.67 13.73
CA TYR A 363 3.81 -13.16 14.73
C TYR A 363 4.83 -12.26 14.05
N GLU A 364 5.01 -11.07 14.59
CA GLU A 364 5.93 -10.04 14.10
C GLU A 364 6.85 -9.61 15.25
N GLU A 365 8.13 -9.42 14.95
CA GLU A 365 9.14 -8.89 15.86
C GLU A 365 9.93 -7.79 15.15
N VAL A 366 10.05 -6.64 15.81
CA VAL A 366 10.60 -5.42 15.22
C VAL A 366 11.53 -4.72 16.20
N GLU A 367 12.68 -4.29 15.67
CA GLU A 367 13.51 -3.25 16.26
C GLU A 367 13.56 -2.08 15.27
N GLN A 368 13.48 -0.84 15.77
CA GLN A 368 13.39 0.35 14.92
C GLN A 368 14.56 1.29 15.20
N ALA A 369 15.17 1.80 14.13
CA ALA A 369 16.15 2.86 14.27
C ALA A 369 15.47 4.18 14.66
N ASP A 370 16.11 4.94 15.54
CA ASP A 370 15.62 6.25 15.95
C ASP A 370 15.80 7.27 14.80
N GLN A 371 14.71 7.93 14.41
CA GLN A 371 14.65 8.83 13.24
C GLN A 371 13.71 10.02 13.53
N GLY A 372 13.84 11.11 12.77
CA GLY A 372 12.95 12.27 12.92
C GLY A 372 13.30 13.24 14.06
N SER A 373 14.35 12.95 14.82
CA SER A 373 14.84 13.79 15.92
C SER A 373 16.27 14.26 15.65
N TYR A 374 16.55 15.55 15.81
CA TYR A 374 17.89 16.14 15.66
C TYR A 374 18.78 15.91 16.89
N SER A 375 18.92 14.65 17.31
CA SER A 375 19.84 14.24 18.38
C SER A 375 21.06 13.54 17.79
N LEU A 376 22.26 13.87 18.26
CA LEU A 376 23.48 13.14 17.92
C LEU A 376 23.53 11.72 18.49
N SER A 377 22.62 11.36 19.40
CA SER A 377 22.43 9.98 19.85
C SER A 377 21.56 9.15 18.90
N SER A 378 20.75 9.81 18.05
CA SER A 378 19.96 9.13 17.02
C SER A 378 20.87 8.82 15.83
N PRO A 379 20.95 7.57 15.34
CA PRO A 379 21.86 7.21 14.25
C PRO A 379 21.62 8.00 12.97
N ILE A 380 20.36 8.20 12.57
CA ILE A 380 20.02 8.89 11.32
C ILE A 380 20.41 10.37 11.36
N SER A 381 20.32 11.01 12.53
CA SER A 381 20.79 12.39 12.72
C SER A 381 22.31 12.45 12.91
N ALA A 382 22.89 11.49 13.62
CA ALA A 382 24.33 11.40 13.82
C ALA A 382 25.08 11.33 12.49
N CYS A 383 24.60 10.55 11.52
CA CYS A 383 25.29 10.49 10.23
C CYS A 383 25.35 11.83 9.47
N ARG A 384 24.45 12.78 9.80
CA ARG A 384 24.46 14.15 9.27
C ARG A 384 25.41 15.07 10.03
N PHE A 385 25.29 15.08 11.34
CA PHE A 385 25.75 16.20 12.16
C PHE A 385 27.02 15.87 12.96
N MET A 386 27.44 14.61 13.00
CA MET A 386 28.63 14.19 13.72
C MET A 386 29.91 14.62 12.98
N LEU A 387 30.90 15.13 13.73
CA LEU A 387 32.14 15.63 13.14
C LEU A 387 32.99 14.48 12.55
N PRO A 388 33.64 14.69 11.40
CA PRO A 388 34.35 13.64 10.67
C PRO A 388 35.62 13.16 11.39
N TYR A 389 36.16 13.91 12.35
CA TYR A 389 37.32 13.48 13.14
C TYR A 389 36.95 12.82 14.48
N TRP A 390 35.66 12.52 14.72
CA TRP A 390 35.23 11.70 15.85
C TRP A 390 35.16 10.24 15.43
N ASN A 391 36.02 9.40 16.01
CA ASN A 391 36.08 7.97 15.68
C ASN A 391 35.14 7.16 16.58
N PRO A 392 34.19 6.39 16.01
CA PRO A 392 33.36 5.48 16.81
C PRO A 392 34.14 4.27 17.36
N TYR A 393 35.38 4.05 16.94
CA TYR A 393 36.22 2.94 17.40
C TYR A 393 37.58 3.41 17.92
N ASN A 394 38.09 2.68 18.90
CA ASN A 394 39.46 2.81 19.40
C ASN A 394 40.47 2.20 18.40
N PRO A 395 41.78 2.50 18.54
CA PRO A 395 42.82 1.93 17.67
C PRO A 395 42.91 0.40 17.68
N ASP A 396 42.42 -0.26 18.73
CA ASP A 396 42.36 -1.73 18.85
C ASP A 396 41.11 -2.35 18.20
N GLY A 397 40.22 -1.52 17.63
CA GLY A 397 38.95 -1.92 17.01
C GLY A 397 37.77 -2.05 17.98
N SER A 398 37.97 -1.86 19.28
CA SER A 398 36.87 -1.82 20.25
C SER A 398 36.04 -0.54 20.08
N LEU A 399 34.77 -0.55 20.52
CA LEU A 399 33.92 0.63 20.44
C LEU A 399 34.48 1.75 21.33
N ALA A 400 34.60 2.95 20.78
CA ALA A 400 34.98 4.15 21.52
C ALA A 400 33.79 4.58 22.39
N THR A 401 33.98 4.57 23.71
CA THR A 401 32.92 4.89 24.67
C THR A 401 33.36 6.00 25.62
N ASN A 402 32.39 6.64 26.27
CA ASN A 402 32.71 7.55 27.38
C ASN A 402 33.35 6.79 28.55
N ALA A 403 32.94 5.54 28.78
CA ALA A 403 33.38 4.72 29.90
C ALA A 403 34.87 4.33 29.81
N ASN A 404 35.36 4.01 28.61
CA ASN A 404 36.77 3.71 28.38
C ASN A 404 37.63 4.95 28.08
N GLY A 405 37.03 6.14 28.06
CA GLY A 405 37.70 7.40 27.71
C GLY A 405 38.13 7.48 26.24
N GLY A 406 37.66 6.57 25.39
CA GLY A 406 37.99 6.50 23.97
C GLY A 406 37.13 7.40 23.09
N TRP A 407 35.91 7.74 23.52
CA TRP A 407 35.04 8.65 22.78
C TRP A 407 35.54 10.11 22.91
N THR A 408 35.87 10.72 21.78
CA THR A 408 36.41 12.08 21.70
C THR A 408 35.36 13.14 21.33
N GLY A 409 34.11 12.72 21.07
CA GLY A 409 33.02 13.61 20.73
C GLY A 409 32.38 14.30 21.92
N THR A 410 31.62 15.37 21.67
CA THR A 410 30.97 16.15 22.74
C THR A 410 29.68 15.53 23.27
N THR A 411 29.18 14.49 22.61
CA THR A 411 27.95 13.75 22.99
C THR A 411 28.27 12.30 23.33
N VAL A 412 27.44 11.36 22.88
CA VAL A 412 27.63 9.92 23.02
C VAL A 412 27.95 9.33 21.66
N ASN A 413 28.65 8.20 21.63
CA ASN A 413 28.74 7.40 20.43
C ASN A 413 27.33 6.84 20.11
N PRO A 414 26.72 7.15 18.96
CA PRO A 414 25.37 6.70 18.63
C PRO A 414 25.27 5.18 18.53
N ILE A 415 26.36 4.51 18.11
CA ILE A 415 26.43 3.04 18.04
C ILE A 415 26.34 2.45 19.46
N GLU A 416 27.10 3.02 20.41
CA GLU A 416 27.05 2.63 21.83
C GLU A 416 25.65 2.88 22.42
N TRP A 417 25.03 4.01 22.07
CA TRP A 417 23.70 4.37 22.57
C TRP A 417 22.64 3.33 22.20
N MET A 418 22.64 2.86 20.94
CA MET A 418 21.68 1.86 20.48
C MET A 418 21.84 0.53 21.22
N ASP A 419 23.07 0.03 21.34
CA ASP A 419 23.37 -1.22 22.03
C ASP A 419 22.95 -1.18 23.50
N ASN A 420 23.02 0.01 24.12
CA ASN A 420 22.71 0.17 25.54
C ASN A 420 21.26 0.56 25.84
N ASN A 421 20.48 0.93 24.82
CA ASN A 421 19.09 1.37 24.96
C ASN A 421 18.14 0.66 23.98
N PRO A 422 18.10 -0.69 23.94
CA PRO A 422 17.31 -1.41 22.95
C PRO A 422 15.81 -1.22 23.19
N VAL A 423 15.08 -1.11 22.08
CA VAL A 423 13.61 -1.09 22.04
C VAL A 423 13.14 -2.17 21.08
N THR A 424 12.50 -3.19 21.61
CA THR A 424 11.94 -4.31 20.82
C THR A 424 10.43 -4.31 20.94
N ASN A 425 9.74 -4.48 19.81
CA ASN A 425 8.29 -4.61 19.75
C ASN A 425 7.91 -5.98 19.21
N LYS A 426 6.89 -6.59 19.81
CA LYS A 426 6.34 -7.88 19.37
C LYS A 426 4.85 -7.74 19.15
N LYS A 427 4.34 -8.32 18.08
CA LYS A 427 2.92 -8.27 17.73
C LYS A 427 2.42 -9.66 17.36
N TYR A 428 1.28 -10.02 17.93
CA TYR A 428 0.51 -11.21 17.60
C TYR A 428 -0.82 -10.75 16.99
N LYS A 429 -1.11 -11.21 15.79
CA LYS A 429 -2.32 -10.84 15.04
C LYS A 429 -3.12 -12.11 14.74
N VAL A 430 -4.41 -12.08 15.01
CA VAL A 430 -5.36 -13.11 14.59
C VAL A 430 -6.51 -12.41 13.89
N LEU A 431 -6.72 -12.75 12.62
CA LEU A 431 -7.89 -12.32 11.87
C LEU A 431 -8.64 -13.56 11.40
N SER A 432 -9.91 -13.69 11.79
CA SER A 432 -10.73 -14.83 11.40
C SER A 432 -12.11 -14.37 10.94
N VAL A 433 -12.48 -14.77 9.73
CA VAL A 433 -13.79 -14.49 9.14
C VAL A 433 -14.52 -15.80 8.92
N LEU A 434 -15.60 -16.01 9.65
CA LEU A 434 -16.50 -17.15 9.49
C LEU A 434 -17.74 -16.70 8.73
N PHE A 435 -18.19 -17.49 7.77
CA PHE A 435 -19.43 -17.17 7.06
C PHE A 435 -20.25 -18.39 6.67
N ALA A 436 -21.55 -18.16 6.51
CA ALA A 436 -22.50 -19.12 5.97
C ALA A 436 -23.34 -18.43 4.89
N GLU A 437 -23.46 -19.08 3.74
CA GLU A 437 -24.35 -18.71 2.64
C GLU A 437 -25.45 -19.76 2.49
N VAL A 438 -26.68 -19.29 2.56
CA VAL A 438 -27.90 -20.09 2.44
C VAL A 438 -28.63 -19.65 1.18
N THR A 439 -28.96 -20.59 0.30
CA THR A 439 -29.80 -20.33 -0.89
C THR A 439 -31.15 -21.04 -0.73
N PRO A 440 -32.09 -20.45 0.02
CA PRO A 440 -33.35 -21.10 0.37
C PRO A 440 -34.29 -21.27 -0.84
N ILE A 441 -34.20 -20.36 -1.82
CA ILE A 441 -34.83 -20.46 -3.13
C ILE A 441 -33.78 -20.13 -4.19
N GLU A 442 -34.02 -20.57 -5.43
CA GLU A 442 -33.12 -20.29 -6.55
C GLU A 442 -32.89 -18.78 -6.72
N ASN A 443 -31.65 -18.39 -7.00
CA ASN A 443 -31.19 -17.00 -7.16
C ASN A 443 -31.31 -16.07 -5.93
N MET A 444 -31.76 -16.58 -4.78
CA MET A 444 -31.70 -15.86 -3.49
C MET A 444 -30.54 -16.37 -2.66
N THR A 445 -29.68 -15.48 -2.18
CA THR A 445 -28.54 -15.80 -1.33
C THR A 445 -28.60 -14.97 -0.05
N TYR A 446 -28.75 -15.64 1.08
CA TYR A 446 -28.60 -15.04 2.40
C TYR A 446 -27.22 -15.37 2.94
N ARG A 447 -26.40 -14.36 3.22
CA ARG A 447 -25.03 -14.51 3.73
C ARG A 447 -24.91 -13.87 5.10
N VAL A 448 -24.50 -14.68 6.07
CA VAL A 448 -24.13 -14.26 7.43
C VAL A 448 -22.62 -14.36 7.55
N GLN A 449 -21.97 -13.30 8.00
CA GLN A 449 -20.53 -13.23 8.20
C GLN A 449 -20.23 -12.69 9.60
N PHE A 450 -19.32 -13.35 10.30
CA PHE A 450 -18.74 -12.93 11.57
C PHE A 450 -17.23 -12.79 11.41
N GLY A 451 -16.70 -11.60 11.70
CA GLY A 451 -15.28 -11.29 11.71
C GLY A 451 -14.79 -11.03 13.12
N ALA A 452 -13.67 -11.63 13.48
CA ALA A 452 -12.91 -11.31 14.69
C ALA A 452 -11.50 -10.90 14.29
N ASP A 453 -11.13 -9.67 14.62
CA ASP A 453 -9.80 -9.12 14.45
C ASP A 453 -9.19 -8.80 15.81
N TYR A 454 -8.16 -9.55 16.21
CA TYR A 454 -7.49 -9.42 17.50
C TYR A 454 -6.00 -9.15 17.30
N THR A 455 -5.50 -8.13 18.01
CA THR A 455 -4.08 -7.77 18.02
C THR A 455 -3.59 -7.63 19.44
N HIS A 456 -2.56 -8.38 19.78
CA HIS A 456 -1.79 -8.20 21.02
C HIS A 456 -0.41 -7.65 20.67
N SER A 457 -0.06 -6.48 21.20
CA SER A 457 1.24 -5.87 20.99
C SER A 457 1.96 -5.63 22.30
N THR A 458 3.25 -5.89 22.34
CA THR A 458 4.11 -5.66 23.51
C THR A 458 5.34 -4.85 23.12
N GLY A 459 5.71 -3.91 23.98
CA GLY A 459 6.89 -3.08 23.85
C GLY A 459 7.84 -3.33 25.01
N PHE A 460 9.12 -3.52 24.69
CA PHE A 460 10.19 -3.75 25.65
C PHE A 460 11.21 -2.65 25.47
N MET A 461 11.38 -1.82 26.50
CA MET A 461 12.43 -0.81 26.55
C MET A 461 13.40 -1.20 27.64
N GLN A 462 14.70 -1.17 27.35
CA GLN A 462 15.73 -1.39 28.36
C GLN A 462 16.80 -0.31 28.23
N SER A 463 17.41 0.02 29.36
CA SER A 463 18.60 0.85 29.43
C SER A 463 19.52 0.23 30.48
N PHE A 464 20.71 -0.20 30.07
CA PHE A 464 21.58 -1.00 30.94
C PHE A 464 22.28 -0.16 32.01
N PRO A 465 22.34 -0.60 33.28
CA PRO A 465 23.03 0.14 34.34
C PRO A 465 24.55 0.25 34.14
N SER A 466 25.19 -0.71 33.46
CA SER A 466 26.62 -0.61 33.13
C SER A 466 26.94 0.56 32.20
N TYR A 467 25.95 1.07 31.47
CA TYR A 467 26.12 2.25 30.65
C TYR A 467 26.41 3.47 31.53
N GLN A 468 27.60 4.07 31.39
CA GLN A 468 28.10 5.08 32.33
C GLN A 468 27.15 6.26 32.53
N LEU A 469 26.44 6.69 31.47
CA LEU A 469 25.49 7.81 31.54
C LEU A 469 24.27 7.52 32.42
N ASN A 470 23.98 6.23 32.65
CA ASN A 470 22.94 5.79 33.57
C ASN A 470 23.39 5.83 35.04
N ASN A 471 24.67 6.11 35.32
CA ASN A 471 25.24 6.19 36.67
C ASN A 471 24.92 4.95 37.54
N GLY A 472 24.99 3.76 36.95
CA GLY A 472 24.67 2.50 37.64
C GLY A 472 23.17 2.25 37.84
N LEU A 473 22.30 3.07 37.26
CA LEU A 473 20.85 3.00 37.39
C LEU A 473 20.18 2.87 36.01
N GLY A 474 19.92 1.64 35.61
CA GLY A 474 19.19 1.31 34.40
C GLY A 474 17.71 1.68 34.46
N VAL A 475 17.05 1.44 33.32
CA VAL A 475 15.62 1.65 33.10
C VAL A 475 15.04 0.38 32.47
N ALA A 476 13.83 0.00 32.87
CA ALA A 476 13.07 -1.05 32.21
C ALA A 476 11.64 -0.57 31.95
N GLY A 477 11.20 -0.69 30.70
CA GLY A 477 9.85 -0.40 30.25
C GLY A 477 9.14 -1.66 29.75
N ARG A 478 7.85 -1.78 30.07
CA ARG A 478 6.95 -2.80 29.53
C ARG A 478 5.65 -2.12 29.12
N GLN A 479 5.29 -2.33 27.86
CA GLN A 479 4.00 -1.95 27.31
C GLN A 479 3.25 -3.20 26.87
N SER A 480 1.95 -3.24 27.10
CA SER A 480 1.03 -4.26 26.59
C SER A 480 -0.22 -3.57 26.07
N ASN A 481 -0.68 -3.95 24.90
CA ASN A 481 -1.87 -3.37 24.28
C ASN A 481 -2.65 -4.45 23.53
N ASP A 482 -3.92 -4.58 23.86
CA ASP A 482 -4.89 -5.47 23.25
C ASP A 482 -5.90 -4.66 22.46
N ILE A 483 -6.17 -5.08 21.21
CA ILE A 483 -7.20 -4.52 20.36
C ILE A 483 -8.08 -5.67 19.89
N LEU A 484 -9.38 -5.57 20.12
CA LEU A 484 -10.39 -6.48 19.62
C LEU A 484 -11.42 -5.71 18.80
N ASN A 485 -11.59 -6.09 17.54
CA ASN A 485 -12.61 -5.58 16.65
C ASN A 485 -13.48 -6.72 16.15
N LEU A 486 -14.75 -6.71 16.53
CA LEU A 486 -15.76 -7.69 16.14
C LEU A 486 -16.69 -7.09 15.11
N THR A 487 -16.93 -7.82 14.02
CA THR A 487 -17.84 -7.39 12.95
C THR A 487 -18.86 -8.48 12.65
N VAL A 488 -20.14 -8.10 12.57
CA VAL A 488 -21.22 -8.96 12.05
C VAL A 488 -21.80 -8.29 10.82
N THR A 489 -21.94 -9.05 9.73
CA THR A 489 -22.57 -8.58 8.50
C THR A 489 -23.57 -9.60 8.01
N ASN A 490 -24.81 -9.17 7.84
CA ASN A 490 -25.90 -9.97 7.29
C ASN A 490 -26.35 -9.35 5.98
N THR A 491 -26.40 -10.12 4.90
CA THR A 491 -26.87 -9.65 3.58
C THR A 491 -27.84 -10.64 2.97
N LEU A 492 -28.91 -10.13 2.37
CA LEU A 492 -29.85 -10.88 1.57
C LEU A 492 -29.83 -10.32 0.15
N ASN A 493 -29.45 -11.14 -0.81
CA ASN A 493 -29.35 -10.78 -2.22
C ASN A 493 -30.31 -11.63 -3.05
N TYR A 494 -31.08 -11.01 -3.93
CA TYR A 494 -32.00 -11.69 -4.84
C TYR A 494 -31.80 -11.22 -6.28
N ARG A 495 -31.50 -12.18 -7.17
CA ARG A 495 -31.33 -11.95 -8.61
C ARG A 495 -32.54 -12.51 -9.34
N PHE A 496 -33.10 -11.75 -10.27
CA PHE A 496 -34.21 -12.21 -11.08
C PHE A 496 -34.21 -11.51 -12.44
N ASP A 497 -34.65 -12.24 -13.45
CA ASP A 497 -34.76 -11.75 -14.81
C ASP A 497 -36.23 -11.59 -15.20
N VAL A 498 -36.56 -10.51 -15.89
CA VAL A 498 -37.88 -10.28 -16.47
C VAL A 498 -37.71 -10.34 -17.99
N ARG A 499 -38.18 -11.43 -18.61
CA ARG A 499 -37.83 -11.77 -20.01
C ARG A 499 -36.31 -12.03 -20.13
N HIS A 500 -35.77 -11.99 -21.34
CA HIS A 500 -34.37 -12.32 -21.63
C HIS A 500 -33.45 -11.08 -21.65
N ASP A 501 -34.03 -9.88 -21.58
CA ASP A 501 -33.36 -8.60 -21.78
C ASP A 501 -33.40 -7.67 -20.55
N HIS A 502 -34.09 -8.04 -19.48
CA HIS A 502 -34.08 -7.27 -18.23
C HIS A 502 -33.55 -8.12 -17.07
N HIS A 503 -32.44 -7.69 -16.48
CA HIS A 503 -31.81 -8.35 -15.34
C HIS A 503 -31.85 -7.43 -14.12
N PHE A 504 -32.29 -7.97 -12.98
CA PHE A 504 -32.36 -7.25 -11.72
C PHE A 504 -31.56 -7.95 -10.64
N ASN A 505 -30.93 -7.15 -9.79
CA ASN A 505 -30.25 -7.64 -8.59
C ASN A 505 -30.47 -6.69 -7.43
N VAL A 506 -31.14 -7.19 -6.39
CA VAL A 506 -31.52 -6.39 -5.21
C VAL A 506 -30.88 -7.00 -3.98
N MET A 507 -30.25 -6.15 -3.18
CA MET A 507 -29.58 -6.53 -1.95
C MET A 507 -29.99 -5.62 -0.80
N VAL A 508 -30.19 -6.21 0.37
CA VAL A 508 -30.36 -5.50 1.65
C VAL A 508 -29.44 -6.11 2.69
N GLY A 509 -28.95 -5.31 3.62
CA GLY A 509 -28.05 -5.79 4.65
C GLY A 509 -27.98 -4.91 5.90
N GLN A 510 -27.36 -5.51 6.91
CA GLN A 510 -27.10 -4.90 8.21
C GLN A 510 -25.66 -5.22 8.61
N GLU A 511 -25.00 -4.25 9.22
CA GLU A 511 -23.63 -4.38 9.73
C GLU A 511 -23.55 -3.83 11.16
N GLY A 512 -22.85 -4.56 12.03
CA GLY A 512 -22.50 -4.12 13.38
C GLY A 512 -20.99 -4.26 13.58
N VAL A 513 -20.37 -3.24 14.17
CA VAL A 513 -18.94 -3.22 14.51
C VAL A 513 -18.81 -2.85 15.98
N ASP A 514 -18.01 -3.60 16.73
CA ASP A 514 -17.64 -3.29 18.10
C ASP A 514 -16.11 -3.32 18.23
N TYR A 515 -15.52 -2.19 18.61
CA TYR A 515 -14.10 -2.01 18.77
C TYR A 515 -13.77 -1.69 20.21
N GLN A 516 -12.79 -2.40 20.76
CA GLN A 516 -12.24 -2.18 22.09
C GLN A 516 -10.72 -2.23 22.02
N ALA A 517 -10.07 -1.26 22.65
CA ALA A 517 -8.64 -1.24 22.84
C ALA A 517 -8.30 -0.91 24.29
N GLU A 518 -7.44 -1.72 24.88
CA GLU A 518 -6.96 -1.56 26.25
C GLU A 518 -5.46 -1.80 26.31
N GLY A 519 -4.78 -1.10 27.20
CA GLY A 519 -3.35 -1.27 27.33
C GLY A 519 -2.77 -0.49 28.48
N PHE A 520 -1.57 -0.89 28.87
CA PHE A 520 -0.81 -0.21 29.91
C PHE A 520 0.66 -0.09 29.51
N ASN A 521 1.33 0.87 30.13
CA ASN A 521 2.77 1.03 30.06
C ASN A 521 3.32 1.28 31.46
N VAL A 522 4.37 0.56 31.84
CA VAL A 522 5.07 0.76 33.10
C VAL A 522 6.55 0.91 32.82
N THR A 523 7.14 2.00 33.30
CA THR A 523 8.59 2.22 33.27
C THR A 523 9.13 2.32 34.69
N THR A 524 10.05 1.43 35.06
CA THR A 524 10.74 1.47 36.35
C THR A 524 12.19 1.89 36.17
N ARG A 525 12.76 2.46 37.24
CA ARG A 525 14.16 2.92 37.28
C ARG A 525 14.87 2.30 38.47
N GLY A 526 16.20 2.25 38.37
CA GLY A 526 17.07 1.81 39.45
C GLY A 526 17.46 0.34 39.38
N GLN A 527 17.30 -0.28 38.21
CA GLN A 527 17.98 -1.52 37.86
C GLN A 527 19.48 -1.31 38.05
N ASN A 528 20.18 -2.20 38.74
CA ASN A 528 21.61 -2.06 39.05
C ASN A 528 22.46 -3.22 38.52
N ASN A 529 21.87 -4.11 37.71
CA ASN A 529 22.51 -5.24 37.08
C ASN A 529 21.94 -5.44 35.68
N ASP A 530 22.81 -5.55 34.66
CA ASP A 530 22.43 -5.68 33.24
C ASP A 530 21.58 -6.93 32.96
N PHE A 531 21.81 -8.01 33.71
CA PHE A 531 21.03 -9.25 33.62
C PHE A 531 19.66 -9.16 34.32
N LEU A 532 19.46 -8.12 35.15
CA LEU A 532 18.22 -7.88 35.89
C LEU A 532 17.58 -6.55 35.44
N THR A 533 17.39 -6.41 34.14
CA THR A 533 16.75 -5.25 33.51
C THR A 533 15.26 -5.45 33.23
N ASN A 534 14.58 -6.14 34.17
CA ASN A 534 13.13 -6.27 34.18
C ASN A 534 12.49 -5.21 35.07
N VAL A 535 11.19 -4.95 34.87
CA VAL A 535 10.45 -3.94 35.63
C VAL A 535 10.48 -4.19 37.13
N THR A 536 10.50 -5.45 37.56
CA THR A 536 10.52 -5.89 38.97
C THR A 536 11.84 -5.63 39.69
N SER A 537 12.93 -5.43 38.94
CA SER A 537 14.27 -5.19 39.49
C SER A 537 14.57 -3.71 39.72
N GLY A 538 13.62 -2.82 39.40
CA GLY A 538 13.72 -1.40 39.68
C GLY A 538 13.40 -1.06 41.14
N THR A 539 13.88 0.10 41.61
CA THR A 539 13.60 0.59 42.97
C THR A 539 12.34 1.44 43.04
N ARG A 540 11.88 1.97 41.90
CA ARG A 540 10.64 2.74 41.78
C ARG A 540 10.05 2.69 40.37
N ALA A 541 8.74 2.81 40.26
CA ALA A 541 8.10 3.16 39.00
C ALA A 541 8.28 4.66 38.72
N SER A 542 8.77 5.01 37.54
CA SER A 542 8.92 6.40 37.08
C SER A 542 7.76 6.87 36.21
N SER A 543 7.04 5.94 35.58
CA SER A 543 5.76 6.19 34.92
C SER A 543 4.91 4.92 34.92
N TRP A 544 3.60 5.11 35.03
CA TRP A 544 2.59 4.08 34.88
C TRP A 544 1.40 4.72 34.16
N GLN A 545 1.07 4.21 32.99
CA GLN A 545 -0.04 4.68 32.17
C GLN A 545 -0.98 3.51 31.93
N ASP A 546 -2.27 3.82 31.92
CA ASP A 546 -3.35 2.91 31.60
C ASP A 546 -4.26 3.64 30.60
N ASN A 547 -4.65 2.97 29.52
CA ASN A 547 -5.49 3.53 28.49
C ASN A 547 -6.55 2.53 28.06
N THR A 548 -7.78 3.01 27.91
CA THR A 548 -8.90 2.24 27.38
C THR A 548 -9.70 3.12 26.44
N THR A 549 -10.08 2.57 25.29
CA THR A 549 -10.94 3.27 24.35
C THR A 549 -11.83 2.29 23.59
N ALA A 550 -13.01 2.75 23.18
CA ALA A 550 -13.97 1.92 22.49
C ALA A 550 -14.84 2.75 21.55
N TYR A 551 -15.34 2.10 20.49
CA TYR A 551 -16.40 2.64 19.66
C TYR A 551 -17.24 1.51 19.06
N SER A 552 -18.44 1.86 18.62
CA SER A 552 -19.31 0.93 17.92
C SER A 552 -20.00 1.59 16.74
N PHE A 553 -20.32 0.79 15.72
CA PHE A 553 -21.16 1.18 14.59
C PHE A 553 -22.34 0.24 14.42
N LEU A 554 -23.48 0.78 14.00
CA LEU A 554 -24.63 0.02 13.53
C LEU A 554 -25.12 0.62 12.22
N SER A 555 -25.27 -0.21 11.21
CA SER A 555 -25.54 0.26 9.85
C SER A 555 -26.60 -0.60 9.17
N PHE A 556 -27.42 0.04 8.33
CA PHE A 556 -28.39 -0.62 7.46
C PHE A 556 -28.22 -0.09 6.03
N PHE A 557 -28.25 -0.99 5.05
CA PHE A 557 -28.01 -0.62 3.67
C PHE A 557 -28.81 -1.44 2.68
N GLY A 558 -29.01 -0.87 1.50
CA GLY A 558 -29.69 -1.49 0.38
C GLY A 558 -29.09 -1.04 -0.94
N ARG A 559 -29.13 -1.94 -1.92
CA ARG A 559 -28.64 -1.73 -3.28
C ARG A 559 -29.58 -2.37 -4.28
N ALA A 560 -29.89 -1.66 -5.35
CA ALA A 560 -30.67 -2.18 -6.46
C ALA A 560 -29.92 -1.93 -7.78
N GLU A 561 -29.80 -2.98 -8.58
CA GLU A 561 -29.19 -2.94 -9.90
C GLU A 561 -30.20 -3.34 -10.95
N TYR A 562 -30.09 -2.71 -12.10
CA TYR A 562 -30.87 -3.01 -13.29
C TYR A 562 -29.95 -2.98 -14.51
N ASN A 563 -30.03 -4.03 -15.32
CA ASN A 563 -29.35 -4.11 -16.62
C ASN A 563 -30.40 -4.38 -17.70
N TYR A 564 -30.40 -3.56 -18.74
CA TYR A 564 -31.18 -3.75 -19.95
C TYR A 564 -30.29 -4.16 -21.11
N ASP A 565 -30.44 -5.41 -21.57
CA ASP A 565 -29.83 -6.00 -22.77
C ASP A 565 -28.30 -5.81 -22.86
N ASP A 566 -27.61 -5.75 -21.71
CA ASP A 566 -26.19 -5.43 -21.60
C ASP A 566 -25.77 -4.08 -22.21
N ARG A 567 -26.73 -3.16 -22.37
CA ARG A 567 -26.53 -1.81 -22.93
C ARG A 567 -26.62 -0.73 -21.89
N TYR A 568 -27.61 -0.82 -21.01
CA TYR A 568 -27.90 0.22 -20.02
C TYR A 568 -27.89 -0.39 -18.64
N TYR A 569 -27.05 0.16 -17.77
CA TYR A 569 -26.90 -0.30 -16.40
C TYR A 569 -27.25 0.86 -15.48
N VAL A 570 -28.06 0.56 -14.47
CA VAL A 570 -28.47 1.49 -13.44
C VAL A 570 -28.20 0.84 -12.08
N GLU A 571 -27.60 1.61 -11.18
CA GLU A 571 -27.31 1.19 -9.82
C GLU A 571 -27.78 2.26 -8.84
N LEU A 572 -28.52 1.84 -7.82
CA LEU A 572 -29.03 2.70 -6.76
C LEU A 572 -28.56 2.14 -5.42
N GLY A 573 -28.00 3.01 -4.58
CA GLY A 573 -27.53 2.66 -3.24
C GLY A 573 -28.14 3.57 -2.18
N LEU A 574 -28.53 2.99 -1.05
CA LEU A 574 -29.00 3.71 0.14
C LEU A 574 -28.37 3.08 1.38
N ARG A 575 -27.89 3.91 2.32
CA ARG A 575 -27.29 3.47 3.57
C ARG A 575 -27.56 4.45 4.70
N THR A 576 -27.71 3.94 5.91
CA THR A 576 -27.75 4.75 7.13
C THR A 576 -26.88 4.13 8.21
N ASP A 577 -26.04 4.97 8.82
CA ASP A 577 -24.99 4.54 9.76
C ASP A 577 -25.15 5.28 11.08
N ALA A 578 -25.03 4.56 12.19
CA ALA A 578 -24.93 5.11 13.53
C ALA A 578 -23.51 4.91 14.07
N SER A 579 -22.92 5.96 14.65
CA SER A 579 -21.62 5.88 15.34
C SER A 579 -21.73 6.31 16.80
N SER A 580 -21.04 5.61 17.70
CA SER A 580 -20.92 6.01 19.11
C SER A 580 -20.05 7.25 19.35
N ARG A 581 -19.28 7.69 18.34
CA ARG A 581 -18.42 8.89 18.43
C ARG A 581 -19.23 10.19 18.52
N PHE A 582 -20.48 10.18 18.09
CA PHE A 582 -21.36 11.35 18.05
C PHE A 582 -22.41 11.38 19.16
N GLY A 583 -22.95 12.58 19.41
CA GLY A 583 -24.02 12.79 20.38
C GLY A 583 -25.28 11.99 20.06
N LYS A 584 -26.12 11.76 21.08
CA LYS A 584 -27.31 10.91 20.98
C LYS A 584 -28.23 11.28 19.82
N ASP A 585 -28.42 12.58 19.59
CA ASP A 585 -29.36 13.11 18.60
C ASP A 585 -28.75 13.22 17.19
N HIS A 586 -27.43 13.08 17.05
CA HIS A 586 -26.70 13.28 15.79
C HIS A 586 -25.93 12.05 15.30
N ARG A 587 -26.11 10.89 15.95
CA ARG A 587 -25.37 9.65 15.64
C ARG A 587 -25.70 9.05 14.27
N TRP A 588 -26.91 9.27 13.75
CA TRP A 588 -27.38 8.67 12.49
C TRP A 588 -27.06 9.55 11.28
N GLY A 589 -26.22 9.04 10.38
CA GLY A 589 -25.95 9.59 9.05
C GLY A 589 -26.77 8.87 7.97
N LYS A 590 -27.09 9.57 6.88
CA LYS A 590 -27.83 9.02 5.74
C LYS A 590 -27.08 9.30 4.44
N PHE A 591 -26.88 8.26 3.64
CA PHE A 591 -26.03 8.29 2.46
C PHE A 591 -26.72 7.58 1.30
N TRP A 592 -26.55 8.10 0.08
CA TRP A 592 -27.16 7.56 -1.12
C TRP A 592 -26.20 7.64 -2.31
N SER A 593 -26.43 6.81 -3.32
CA SER A 593 -25.69 6.86 -4.58
C SER A 593 -26.55 6.43 -5.77
N VAL A 594 -26.20 6.97 -6.93
CA VAL A 594 -26.75 6.62 -8.24
C VAL A 594 -25.58 6.42 -9.20
N GLY A 595 -25.57 5.28 -9.88
CA GLY A 595 -24.63 4.94 -10.95
C GLY A 595 -25.38 4.60 -12.24
N LEU A 596 -24.87 5.09 -13.37
CA LEU A 596 -25.39 4.85 -14.71
C LEU A 596 -24.22 4.43 -15.60
N MET A 597 -24.38 3.38 -16.40
CA MET A 597 -23.42 3.04 -17.44
C MET A 597 -24.14 2.73 -18.74
N TRP A 598 -23.64 3.30 -19.83
CA TRP A 598 -24.07 3.02 -21.19
C TRP A 598 -22.95 2.34 -21.98
N ASN A 599 -23.20 1.11 -22.42
CA ASN A 599 -22.32 0.39 -23.32
C ASN A 599 -22.67 0.74 -24.78
N ALA A 600 -22.13 1.87 -25.25
CA ALA A 600 -22.37 2.38 -26.59
C ALA A 600 -21.91 1.40 -27.68
N LYS A 601 -20.88 0.57 -27.45
CA LYS A 601 -20.41 -0.42 -28.43
C LYS A 601 -21.47 -1.48 -28.77
N LYS A 602 -22.37 -1.78 -27.83
CA LYS A 602 -23.49 -2.70 -28.06
C LYS A 602 -24.61 -2.10 -28.92
N GLU A 603 -24.55 -0.82 -29.27
CA GLU A 603 -25.54 -0.22 -30.18
C GLU A 603 -25.31 -0.59 -31.65
N ARG A 604 -26.41 -0.83 -32.38
CA ARG A 604 -26.37 -1.27 -33.80
C ARG A 604 -25.52 -0.36 -34.69
N PHE A 605 -25.48 0.94 -34.40
CA PHE A 605 -24.74 1.91 -35.19
C PHE A 605 -23.22 1.90 -34.93
N LEU A 606 -22.76 1.39 -33.78
CA LEU A 606 -21.34 1.27 -33.41
C LEU A 606 -20.78 -0.15 -33.54
N GLN A 607 -21.64 -1.17 -33.53
CA GLN A 607 -21.22 -2.57 -33.68
C GLN A 607 -20.41 -2.80 -34.97
N LYS A 608 -20.76 -2.11 -36.07
CA LYS A 608 -20.11 -2.22 -37.39
C LYS A 608 -18.64 -1.77 -37.46
N TYR A 609 -18.10 -1.13 -36.43
CA TYR A 609 -16.74 -0.60 -36.41
C TYR A 609 -15.81 -1.52 -35.60
N ASP A 610 -15.12 -2.44 -36.26
CA ASP A 610 -14.27 -3.45 -35.59
C ASP A 610 -13.02 -2.85 -34.93
N TRP A 611 -12.55 -1.69 -35.41
CA TRP A 611 -11.43 -0.97 -34.81
C TRP A 611 -11.74 -0.43 -33.41
N LEU A 612 -13.01 -0.33 -33.02
CA LEU A 612 -13.48 0.07 -31.69
C LEU A 612 -14.15 -1.15 -31.04
N HIS A 613 -13.47 -1.81 -30.11
CA HIS A 613 -13.93 -3.06 -29.50
C HIS A 613 -14.62 -2.84 -28.14
N ASN A 614 -14.33 -1.71 -27.47
CA ASN A 614 -15.04 -1.28 -26.26
C ASN A 614 -15.37 0.21 -26.34
N ALA A 615 -16.57 0.59 -25.92
CA ALA A 615 -16.98 1.98 -25.78
C ALA A 615 -18.07 2.07 -24.72
N GLN A 616 -17.69 2.45 -23.52
CA GLN A 616 -18.57 2.59 -22.37
C GLN A 616 -18.45 4.00 -21.80
N VAL A 617 -19.59 4.55 -21.39
CA VAL A 617 -19.67 5.83 -20.68
C VAL A 617 -20.34 5.56 -19.34
N SER A 618 -19.69 5.96 -18.25
CA SER A 618 -20.18 5.79 -16.89
C SER A 618 -20.39 7.15 -16.23
N PHE A 619 -21.45 7.28 -15.45
CA PHE A 619 -21.74 8.44 -14.63
C PHE A 619 -22.15 7.96 -13.24
N SER A 620 -21.56 8.54 -12.19
CA SER A 620 -21.98 8.24 -10.83
C SER A 620 -22.05 9.50 -9.98
N THR A 621 -22.99 9.55 -9.05
CA THR A 621 -23.09 10.63 -8.08
C THR A 621 -23.67 10.12 -6.77
N GLY A 622 -23.25 10.70 -5.66
CA GLY A 622 -23.78 10.34 -4.35
C GLY A 622 -23.04 10.99 -3.20
N THR A 623 -23.48 10.67 -1.99
CA THR A 623 -22.95 11.17 -0.74
C THR A 623 -22.33 10.05 0.07
N SER A 624 -21.21 10.32 0.74
CA SER A 624 -20.60 9.45 1.75
C SER A 624 -20.28 10.26 3.00
N GLY A 625 -20.07 9.56 4.11
CA GLY A 625 -19.74 10.19 5.40
C GLY A 625 -18.29 9.94 5.81
N ASN A 626 -17.82 10.74 6.77
CA ASN A 626 -16.60 10.53 7.54
C ASN A 626 -16.90 10.73 9.04
N SER A 627 -16.32 9.88 9.88
CA SER A 627 -16.43 9.94 11.35
C SER A 627 -15.10 9.67 12.07
N GLU A 628 -13.98 9.80 11.37
CA GLU A 628 -12.65 9.60 11.96
C GLU A 628 -12.23 10.81 12.80
N ILE A 629 -12.76 10.84 14.02
CA ILE A 629 -12.39 11.71 15.13
C ILE A 629 -12.06 10.86 16.37
N PRO A 630 -11.32 11.39 17.35
CA PRO A 630 -11.10 10.70 18.62
C PRO A 630 -12.42 10.27 19.29
N ASN A 631 -12.36 9.16 20.01
CA ASN A 631 -13.52 8.62 20.71
C ASN A 631 -13.89 9.54 21.88
N PHE A 632 -15.19 9.66 22.16
CA PHE A 632 -15.75 10.45 23.27
C PHE A 632 -15.68 11.98 23.16
N ASP A 633 -15.18 12.57 22.07
CA ASP A 633 -15.04 14.04 21.91
C ASP A 633 -16.36 14.83 22.02
N HIS A 634 -17.51 14.18 21.81
CA HIS A 634 -18.81 14.83 22.03
C HIS A 634 -19.15 15.01 23.53
N LEU A 635 -18.48 14.30 24.44
CA LEU A 635 -18.76 14.33 25.88
C LEU A 635 -17.94 15.41 26.60
N ALA A 636 -18.53 15.98 27.66
CA ALA A 636 -17.77 16.77 28.62
C ALA A 636 -17.11 15.81 29.63
N LEU A 637 -15.77 15.79 29.69
CA LEU A 637 -15.01 14.85 30.51
C LEU A 637 -14.19 15.57 31.59
N ALA A 638 -13.98 14.86 32.69
CA ALA A 638 -12.99 15.18 33.71
C ALA A 638 -12.00 14.01 33.81
N SER A 639 -10.72 14.31 34.03
CA SER A 639 -9.66 13.31 34.19
C SER A 639 -9.10 13.30 35.61
N GLY A 640 -8.77 12.09 36.08
CA GLY A 640 -7.88 11.89 37.22
C GLY A 640 -6.41 11.89 36.80
N GLY A 641 -5.52 11.58 37.73
CA GLY A 641 -4.08 11.43 37.46
C GLY A 641 -3.24 12.69 37.71
N TRP A 642 -3.87 13.82 38.02
CA TRP A 642 -3.18 14.99 38.55
C TRP A 642 -2.75 14.70 39.98
N ILE A 643 -1.45 14.78 40.29
CA ILE A 643 -0.94 14.55 41.64
C ILE A 643 -0.49 15.89 42.21
N TYR A 644 -1.06 16.29 43.34
CA TYR A 644 -0.64 17.48 44.08
C TYR A 644 -0.40 17.11 45.53
N MET A 645 0.84 17.27 46.01
CA MET A 645 1.27 16.88 47.37
C MET A 645 0.86 15.43 47.72
N ASP A 646 1.12 14.49 46.80
CA ASP A 646 0.78 13.06 46.91
C ASP A 646 -0.73 12.74 47.03
N ALA A 647 -1.60 13.72 46.83
CA ALA A 647 -3.04 13.51 46.72
C ALA A 647 -3.47 13.43 45.25
N ALA A 648 -4.33 12.46 44.94
CA ALA A 648 -4.98 12.36 43.65
C ALA A 648 -5.99 13.49 43.46
N GLY A 649 -5.81 14.26 42.40
CA GLY A 649 -6.68 15.33 41.95
C GLY A 649 -7.52 14.92 40.74
N ILE A 650 -8.63 15.63 40.56
CA ILE A 650 -9.51 15.54 39.40
C ILE A 650 -9.57 16.93 38.79
N ALA A 651 -9.45 17.02 37.47
CA ALA A 651 -9.60 18.29 36.74
C ALA A 651 -10.44 18.09 35.47
N PRO A 652 -11.09 19.15 34.95
CA PRO A 652 -11.69 19.10 33.62
C PRO A 652 -10.67 18.68 32.56
N GLN A 653 -11.04 17.75 31.69
CA GLN A 653 -10.17 17.26 30.60
C GLN A 653 -10.56 17.88 29.27
N GLN A 654 -11.86 17.96 28.97
CA GLN A 654 -12.35 18.51 27.71
C GLN A 654 -13.76 19.09 27.85
N LYS A 655 -14.09 20.00 26.93
CA LYS A 655 -15.46 20.49 26.73
C LYS A 655 -16.18 19.55 25.78
N GLY A 656 -17.42 19.17 26.10
CA GLY A 656 -18.24 18.38 25.21
C GLY A 656 -18.89 19.20 24.10
N ASN A 657 -19.19 18.52 22.99
CA ASN A 657 -19.99 19.04 21.88
C ASN A 657 -20.99 17.96 21.41
N GLU A 658 -22.17 17.90 22.05
CA GLU A 658 -23.22 16.92 21.69
C GLU A 658 -23.83 17.14 20.30
N LYS A 659 -23.50 18.27 19.64
CA LYS A 659 -23.93 18.58 18.27
C LYS A 659 -23.01 17.99 17.21
N LEU A 660 -21.88 17.39 17.61
CA LEU A 660 -20.99 16.70 16.67
C LEU A 660 -21.77 15.66 15.86
N SER A 661 -21.58 15.71 14.55
CA SER A 661 -22.20 14.85 13.55
C SER A 661 -21.23 14.51 12.43
N TRP A 662 -21.73 13.87 11.38
CA TRP A 662 -20.94 13.37 10.27
C TRP A 662 -20.40 14.50 9.38
N GLU A 663 -19.14 14.39 8.98
CA GLU A 663 -18.61 15.10 7.81
C GLU A 663 -19.18 14.43 6.54
N THR A 664 -19.66 15.22 5.58
CA THR A 664 -20.35 14.70 4.39
C THR A 664 -19.62 15.07 3.10
N THR A 665 -19.34 14.07 2.27
CA THR A 665 -18.69 14.26 0.97
C THR A 665 -19.66 13.93 -0.16
N TRP A 666 -19.96 14.93 -1.00
CA TRP A 666 -20.66 14.73 -2.26
C TRP A 666 -19.65 14.49 -3.38
N THR A 667 -19.78 13.36 -4.08
CA THR A 667 -18.91 13.01 -5.22
C THR A 667 -19.73 12.85 -6.48
N THR A 668 -19.25 13.41 -7.59
CA THR A 668 -19.76 13.18 -8.94
C THR A 668 -18.60 12.75 -9.84
N ASN A 669 -18.84 11.74 -10.68
CA ASN A 669 -17.85 11.11 -11.55
C ASN A 669 -18.42 10.91 -12.96
N LEU A 670 -17.59 11.13 -13.98
CA LEU A 670 -17.88 10.83 -15.38
C LEU A 670 -16.67 10.07 -15.95
N GLY A 671 -16.90 8.83 -16.41
CA GLY A 671 -15.88 7.95 -16.96
C GLY A 671 -16.12 7.58 -18.42
N PHE A 672 -15.05 7.46 -19.17
CA PHE A 672 -15.02 6.97 -20.54
C PHE A 672 -14.05 5.80 -20.62
N HIS A 673 -14.55 4.64 -21.04
CA HIS A 673 -13.76 3.41 -21.21
C HIS A 673 -13.77 3.03 -22.68
N LEU A 674 -12.63 3.19 -23.34
CA LEU A 674 -12.50 3.02 -24.79
C LEU A 674 -11.46 1.96 -25.10
N GLY A 675 -11.81 1.05 -26.00
CA GLY A 675 -10.93 -0.02 -26.45
C GLY A 675 -10.79 0.01 -27.96
N PHE A 676 -9.56 0.02 -28.46
CA PHE A 676 -9.22 0.11 -29.88
C PHE A 676 -8.36 -1.09 -30.33
N PHE A 677 -8.67 -1.63 -31.51
CA PHE A 677 -7.93 -2.70 -32.20
C PHE A 677 -7.61 -3.94 -31.36
N GLU A 678 -8.40 -4.22 -30.32
CA GLU A 678 -8.18 -5.28 -29.32
C GLU A 678 -6.82 -5.24 -28.60
N ARG A 679 -6.12 -4.12 -28.68
CA ARG A 679 -4.74 -3.96 -28.16
C ARG A 679 -4.57 -2.75 -27.28
N PHE A 680 -5.40 -1.73 -27.44
CA PHE A 680 -5.22 -0.43 -26.81
C PHE A 680 -6.46 -0.05 -26.02
N ASN A 681 -6.31 0.08 -24.71
CA ASN A 681 -7.37 0.47 -23.79
C ASN A 681 -7.04 1.83 -23.17
N VAL A 682 -8.04 2.72 -23.14
CA VAL A 682 -7.97 4.05 -22.57
C VAL A 682 -9.13 4.23 -21.61
N ASP A 683 -8.80 4.54 -20.36
CA ASP A 683 -9.74 4.92 -19.32
C ASP A 683 -9.50 6.39 -18.98
N LEU A 684 -10.52 7.23 -19.17
CA LEU A 684 -10.48 8.65 -18.86
C LEU A 684 -11.61 8.98 -17.89
N GLU A 685 -11.27 9.56 -16.73
CA GLU A 685 -12.24 9.91 -15.71
C GLU A 685 -12.12 11.36 -15.27
N PHE A 686 -13.26 11.98 -15.03
CA PHE A 686 -13.41 13.32 -14.45
C PHE A 686 -14.18 13.21 -13.15
N TYR A 687 -13.71 13.86 -12.10
CA TYR A 687 -14.40 13.86 -10.81
C TYR A 687 -14.48 15.25 -10.19
N HIS A 688 -15.52 15.43 -9.39
CA HIS A 688 -15.70 16.58 -8.52
C HIS A 688 -16.22 16.10 -7.16
N LYS A 689 -15.44 16.36 -6.11
CA LYS A 689 -15.75 16.08 -4.71
C LYS A 689 -15.92 17.39 -3.95
N ARG A 690 -16.97 17.47 -3.15
CA ARG A 690 -17.22 18.58 -2.22
C ARG A 690 -17.49 18.00 -0.84
N THR A 691 -16.62 18.30 0.11
CA THR A 691 -16.79 17.95 1.52
C THR A 691 -17.38 19.15 2.25
N SER A 692 -18.45 18.94 3.01
CA SER A 692 -19.11 19.92 3.87
C SER A 692 -19.29 19.39 5.28
N ASP A 693 -19.61 20.30 6.21
CA ASP A 693 -19.78 19.99 7.64
C ASP A 693 -18.56 19.26 8.21
N MET A 694 -17.38 19.70 7.75
CA MET A 694 -16.10 19.03 8.01
C MET A 694 -15.85 18.91 9.50
N LEU A 695 -15.33 17.75 9.92
CA LEU A 695 -14.93 17.55 11.30
C LEU A 695 -13.59 18.26 11.47
N MET A 696 -13.64 19.45 12.07
CA MET A 696 -12.51 20.36 12.17
C MET A 696 -12.07 20.53 13.63
N GLU A 697 -10.77 20.43 13.88
CA GLU A 697 -10.16 20.84 15.14
C GLU A 697 -10.03 22.36 15.15
N VAL A 698 -10.98 23.02 15.83
CA VAL A 698 -11.07 24.46 15.89
C VAL A 698 -10.23 24.98 17.05
N PRO A 699 -9.21 25.82 16.81
CA PRO A 699 -8.42 26.44 17.87
C PRO A 699 -9.32 27.24 18.82
N GLN A 700 -9.07 27.12 20.12
CA GLN A 700 -9.76 27.88 21.16
C GLN A 700 -8.74 28.69 21.96
N SER A 701 -9.16 29.83 22.51
CA SER A 701 -8.29 30.59 23.41
C SER A 701 -7.97 29.76 24.66
N TYR A 702 -6.70 29.71 25.05
CA TYR A 702 -6.29 29.05 26.30
C TYR A 702 -6.97 29.64 27.54
N SER A 703 -7.41 30.90 27.48
CA SER A 703 -8.21 31.54 28.53
C SER A 703 -9.58 30.89 28.73
N GLU A 704 -10.08 30.13 27.76
CA GLU A 704 -11.36 29.41 27.84
C GLU A 704 -11.23 28.00 28.44
N GLY A 705 -10.39 27.82 29.46
CA GLY A 705 -10.28 26.56 30.19
C GLY A 705 -9.18 25.62 29.72
N ASN A 706 -8.11 26.15 29.10
CA ASN A 706 -6.87 25.45 28.79
C ASN A 706 -6.95 24.24 27.82
N ASN A 707 -8.06 24.07 27.09
CA ASN A 707 -8.19 22.95 26.13
C ASN A 707 -7.45 23.17 24.81
N GLY A 708 -7.10 24.41 24.44
CA GLY A 708 -6.37 24.76 23.21
C GLY A 708 -7.17 24.59 21.90
N PHE A 709 -8.10 23.63 21.84
CA PHE A 709 -8.91 23.30 20.68
C PHE A 709 -10.25 22.65 21.06
N ARG A 710 -11.15 22.52 20.08
CA ARG A 710 -12.37 21.71 20.16
C ARG A 710 -12.74 21.15 18.79
N TRP A 711 -13.40 20.00 18.75
CA TRP A 711 -13.99 19.50 17.51
C TRP A 711 -15.33 20.18 17.21
N ASP A 712 -15.51 20.57 15.95
CA ASP A 712 -16.77 21.13 15.45
C ASP A 712 -17.03 20.68 14.00
N ASN A 713 -18.31 20.69 13.59
CA ASN A 713 -18.69 20.45 12.19
C ASN A 713 -18.71 21.78 11.43
N ILE A 714 -17.57 22.17 10.87
CA ILE A 714 -17.42 23.44 10.16
C ILE A 714 -16.33 23.37 9.10
N GLY A 715 -16.55 24.10 8.01
CA GLY A 715 -15.64 24.16 6.87
C GLY A 715 -16.14 23.39 5.66
N VAL A 716 -15.63 23.81 4.51
CA VAL A 716 -15.98 23.24 3.20
C VAL A 716 -14.72 23.18 2.35
N MET A 717 -14.52 22.06 1.66
CA MET A 717 -13.39 21.85 0.76
C MET A 717 -13.82 21.14 -0.52
N THR A 718 -13.11 21.40 -1.62
CA THR A 718 -13.35 20.72 -2.90
C THR A 718 -12.09 20.09 -3.47
N ASN A 719 -12.24 18.91 -4.07
CA ASN A 719 -11.23 18.26 -4.91
C ASN A 719 -11.83 18.03 -6.30
N MET A 720 -11.14 18.47 -7.34
CA MET A 720 -11.55 18.24 -8.73
C MET A 720 -10.37 17.77 -9.55
N GLY A 721 -10.58 16.80 -10.43
CA GLY A 721 -9.45 16.20 -11.13
C GLY A 721 -9.81 15.37 -12.34
N VAL A 722 -8.73 15.00 -13.02
CA VAL A 722 -8.73 14.14 -14.22
C VAL A 722 -7.77 12.99 -13.99
N GLU A 723 -8.21 11.80 -14.39
CA GLU A 723 -7.44 10.57 -14.34
C GLU A 723 -7.42 9.94 -15.72
N LEU A 724 -6.23 9.54 -16.18
CA LEU A 724 -6.03 8.86 -17.44
C LEU A 724 -5.22 7.59 -17.18
N ALA A 725 -5.72 6.46 -17.67
CA ALA A 725 -5.03 5.18 -17.70
C ALA A 725 -5.00 4.66 -19.14
N ILE A 726 -3.83 4.15 -19.55
CA ILE A 726 -3.58 3.61 -20.87
C ILE A 726 -2.91 2.26 -20.70
N ASN A 727 -3.44 1.24 -21.38
CA ASN A 727 -2.82 -0.08 -21.48
C ASN A 727 -2.75 -0.48 -22.96
N ALA A 728 -1.56 -0.87 -23.42
CA ALA A 728 -1.28 -1.11 -24.82
C ALA A 728 -0.45 -2.38 -25.03
N ASP A 729 -0.99 -3.34 -25.76
CA ASP A 729 -0.23 -4.46 -26.32
C ASP A 729 0.42 -4.02 -27.63
N VAL A 730 1.61 -3.44 -27.51
CA VAL A 730 2.33 -2.83 -28.63
C VAL A 730 2.71 -3.87 -29.68
N LEU A 731 3.22 -5.03 -29.24
CA LEU A 731 3.54 -6.16 -30.10
C LEU A 731 3.02 -7.44 -29.49
N ARG A 732 2.30 -8.23 -30.29
CA ARG A 732 1.87 -9.59 -29.95
C ARG A 732 2.19 -10.48 -31.14
N LEU A 733 3.33 -11.16 -31.06
CA LEU A 733 3.79 -12.18 -31.99
C LEU A 733 3.77 -13.54 -31.28
N ARG A 734 3.88 -14.65 -32.02
CA ARG A 734 3.77 -16.02 -31.48
C ARG A 734 4.60 -16.26 -30.21
N ASP A 735 5.87 -15.86 -30.25
CA ASP A 735 6.82 -16.11 -29.16
C ASP A 735 7.26 -14.82 -28.43
N PHE A 736 6.70 -13.66 -28.81
CA PHE A 736 7.11 -12.34 -28.32
C PHE A 736 5.90 -11.45 -28.00
N VAL A 737 5.80 -10.99 -26.76
CA VAL A 737 4.75 -10.07 -26.30
C VAL A 737 5.40 -8.85 -25.66
N TRP A 738 4.97 -7.67 -26.04
CA TRP A 738 5.37 -6.41 -25.42
C TRP A 738 4.14 -5.60 -25.05
N ASN A 739 3.97 -5.38 -23.76
CA ASN A 739 2.90 -4.60 -23.16
C ASN A 739 3.47 -3.32 -22.52
N LEU A 740 2.75 -2.22 -22.69
CA LEU A 740 2.99 -0.94 -22.03
C LEU A 740 1.76 -0.56 -21.21
N SER A 741 2.00 0.02 -20.04
CA SER A 741 0.97 0.60 -19.18
C SER A 741 1.43 1.98 -18.73
N ALA A 742 0.53 2.94 -18.68
CA ALA A 742 0.79 4.28 -18.20
C ALA A 742 -0.45 4.85 -17.54
N ASN A 743 -0.26 5.59 -16.45
CA ASN A 743 -1.34 6.31 -15.79
C ASN A 743 -0.84 7.68 -15.33
N VAL A 744 -1.76 8.64 -15.31
CA VAL A 744 -1.54 10.00 -14.80
C VAL A 744 -2.79 10.49 -14.11
N SER A 745 -2.61 11.29 -13.07
CA SER A 745 -3.70 11.91 -12.33
C SER A 745 -3.34 13.33 -11.95
N TYR A 746 -4.32 14.22 -12.12
CA TYR A 746 -4.27 15.60 -11.67
C TYR A 746 -5.38 15.84 -10.66
N ASN A 747 -5.06 16.42 -9.50
CA ASN A 747 -6.03 16.87 -8.51
C ASN A 747 -5.81 18.34 -8.15
N LYS A 748 -6.88 19.13 -8.24
CA LYS A 748 -6.93 20.50 -7.74
C LYS A 748 -7.74 20.53 -6.46
N ASN A 749 -7.08 20.87 -5.36
CA ASN A 749 -7.68 21.08 -4.06
C ASN A 749 -7.98 22.58 -3.82
N GLU A 750 -9.07 22.88 -3.11
CA GLU A 750 -9.42 24.26 -2.74
C GLU A 750 -10.25 24.31 -1.45
N ILE A 751 -9.84 25.14 -0.49
CA ILE A 751 -10.60 25.47 0.73
C ILE A 751 -11.69 26.48 0.35
N LYS A 752 -12.96 26.17 0.66
CA LYS A 752 -14.11 27.06 0.40
C LYS A 752 -14.60 27.79 1.63
N GLU A 753 -14.42 27.21 2.82
CA GLU A 753 -14.85 27.79 4.08
C GLU A 753 -14.00 27.25 5.24
N LEU A 754 -13.72 28.11 6.23
CA LEU A 754 -13.05 27.76 7.50
C LEU A 754 -13.97 28.11 8.69
N TYR A 755 -13.53 27.71 9.88
CA TYR A 755 -14.26 27.96 11.12
C TYR A 755 -14.53 29.45 11.41
N ASN A 756 -15.67 29.75 12.05
CA ASN A 756 -16.05 31.08 12.52
C ASN A 756 -15.97 32.20 11.46
N GLY A 757 -16.08 31.87 10.16
CA GLY A 757 -15.97 32.83 9.06
C GLY A 757 -14.56 33.40 8.83
N VAL A 758 -13.54 32.82 9.49
CA VAL A 758 -12.14 33.18 9.30
C VAL A 758 -11.74 32.96 7.85
N GLN A 759 -11.04 33.92 7.25
CA GLN A 759 -10.59 33.81 5.85
C GLN A 759 -9.22 33.15 5.73
N GLU A 760 -8.42 33.19 6.80
CA GLU A 760 -7.07 32.65 6.80
C GLU A 760 -6.61 32.25 8.21
N TYR A 761 -5.82 31.19 8.30
CA TYR A 761 -5.26 30.67 9.55
C TYR A 761 -3.82 30.20 9.32
N GLU A 762 -2.85 30.85 9.95
CA GLU A 762 -1.45 30.43 9.93
C GLU A 762 -1.26 29.27 10.91
N LEU A 763 -0.73 28.16 10.42
CA LEU A 763 -0.44 27.00 11.24
C LEU A 763 0.89 27.21 11.98
N PRO A 764 0.91 27.13 13.32
CA PRO A 764 2.14 27.29 14.08
C PRO A 764 3.18 26.22 13.71
N ASN A 765 4.45 26.63 13.54
CA ASN A 765 5.60 25.74 13.31
C ASN A 765 5.56 24.87 12.04
N THR A 766 4.65 25.11 11.09
CA THR A 766 4.56 24.33 9.85
C THR A 766 5.03 25.08 8.61
N SER A 767 5.22 26.40 8.69
CA SER A 767 5.46 27.26 7.52
C SER A 767 4.36 27.17 6.45
N THR A 768 3.13 26.84 6.85
CA THR A 768 1.95 26.74 5.98
C THR A 768 0.81 27.58 6.53
N LYS A 769 -0.10 27.98 5.64
CA LYS A 769 -1.25 28.81 6.00
C LYS A 769 -2.49 28.35 5.24
N TRP A 770 -3.60 28.19 5.94
CA TRP A 770 -4.91 27.94 5.33
C TRP A 770 -5.50 29.27 4.88
N VAL A 771 -6.00 29.31 3.66
CA VAL A 771 -6.64 30.51 3.09
C VAL A 771 -7.81 30.08 2.22
N VAL A 772 -8.97 30.72 2.41
CA VAL A 772 -10.15 30.46 1.58
C VAL A 772 -9.84 30.84 0.12
N GLY A 773 -10.19 29.95 -0.81
CA GLY A 773 -9.91 30.07 -2.25
C GLY A 773 -8.55 29.52 -2.69
N ARG A 774 -7.75 28.98 -1.76
CA ARG A 774 -6.42 28.39 -2.03
C ARG A 774 -6.38 26.90 -1.69
N PRO A 775 -5.43 26.14 -2.27
CA PRO A 775 -5.26 24.73 -1.93
C PRO A 775 -4.76 24.56 -0.48
N LEU A 776 -5.15 23.46 0.15
CA LEU A 776 -4.60 23.01 1.42
C LEU A 776 -3.09 22.75 1.27
N GLY A 777 -2.31 23.11 2.28
CA GLY A 777 -0.88 22.79 2.35
C GLY A 777 0.08 23.73 1.61
N GLU A 778 -0.41 24.87 1.12
CA GLU A 778 0.45 25.89 0.50
C GLU A 778 1.39 26.54 1.53
N PHE A 779 2.65 26.72 1.15
CA PHE A 779 3.68 27.34 2.00
C PHE A 779 3.48 28.86 2.15
N TYR A 780 3.68 29.35 3.38
CA TYR A 780 3.61 30.75 3.77
C TYR A 780 4.91 31.13 4.49
N ILE A 781 5.82 31.78 3.76
CA ILE A 781 7.21 32.00 4.20
C ILE A 781 7.79 33.30 3.65
N ASN A 782 8.87 33.78 4.25
CA ASN A 782 9.66 34.90 3.74
C ASN A 782 10.41 34.49 2.46
N ARG A 783 10.42 35.39 1.47
CA ARG A 783 11.12 35.16 0.20
C ARG A 783 12.56 35.62 0.33
N TYR A 784 13.50 34.68 0.24
CA TYR A 784 14.94 34.96 0.21
C TYR A 784 15.34 35.52 -1.16
N ALA A 785 16.09 36.62 -1.17
CA ALA A 785 16.53 37.32 -2.37
C ALA A 785 18.01 37.07 -2.71
N GLY A 786 18.77 36.47 -1.80
CA GLY A 786 20.20 36.22 -1.96
C GLY A 786 21.04 36.92 -0.90
N VAL A 787 22.31 37.14 -1.22
CA VAL A 787 23.27 37.81 -0.33
C VAL A 787 23.66 39.15 -0.93
N ASN A 788 23.77 40.19 -0.11
CA ASN A 788 24.30 41.47 -0.53
C ASN A 788 25.81 41.34 -0.81
N PRO A 789 26.28 41.52 -2.06
CA PRO A 789 27.69 41.33 -2.40
C PRO A 789 28.63 42.31 -1.70
N ALA A 790 28.14 43.47 -1.23
CA ALA A 790 28.98 44.48 -0.61
C ALA A 790 29.38 44.13 0.83
N ASN A 791 28.50 43.47 1.59
CA ASN A 791 28.70 43.24 3.02
C ASN A 791 28.39 41.80 3.49
N GLY A 792 27.88 40.93 2.63
CA GLY A 792 27.63 39.52 2.93
C GLY A 792 26.37 39.25 3.74
N ASP A 793 25.52 40.27 3.99
CA ASP A 793 24.28 40.09 4.73
C ASP A 793 23.19 39.48 3.84
N PRO A 794 22.28 38.66 4.41
CA PRO A 794 21.13 38.13 3.70
C PRO A 794 20.17 39.26 3.28
N LEU A 795 19.59 39.08 2.10
CA LEU A 795 18.54 39.92 1.56
C LEU A 795 17.25 39.11 1.46
N TRP A 796 16.14 39.72 1.82
CA TRP A 796 14.79 39.20 1.63
C TRP A 796 13.96 40.20 0.83
N TYR A 797 12.85 39.71 0.28
CA TYR A 797 11.80 40.58 -0.22
C TYR A 797 10.80 40.88 0.90
N ASP A 798 10.47 42.15 1.08
CA ASP A 798 9.30 42.55 1.86
C ASP A 798 8.00 42.05 1.20
N LYS A 799 6.85 42.33 1.82
CA LYS A 799 5.55 41.89 1.28
C LYS A 799 5.26 42.49 -0.10
N GLU A 800 5.68 43.73 -0.34
CA GLU A 800 5.50 44.49 -1.58
C GLU A 800 6.49 44.08 -2.69
N GLY A 801 7.55 43.35 -2.36
CA GLY A 801 8.58 42.89 -3.28
C GLY A 801 9.84 43.77 -3.35
N ASN A 802 10.03 44.71 -2.43
CA ASN A 802 11.28 45.46 -2.30
C ASN A 802 12.31 44.67 -1.50
N LEU A 803 13.59 44.95 -1.73
CA LEU A 803 14.69 44.31 -1.01
C LEU A 803 14.85 44.91 0.39
N THR A 804 14.99 44.04 1.39
CA THR A 804 15.27 44.38 2.79
C THR A 804 16.34 43.46 3.37
N THR A 805 17.14 43.97 4.31
CA THR A 805 18.09 43.19 5.12
C THR A 805 17.49 42.77 6.46
N GLU A 806 16.25 43.14 6.74
CA GLU A 806 15.55 42.78 7.98
C GLU A 806 14.60 41.62 7.72
N PHE A 807 14.77 40.53 8.46
CA PHE A 807 13.81 39.43 8.48
C PHE A 807 12.63 39.80 9.37
N ARG A 808 11.43 39.90 8.78
CA ARG A 808 10.20 40.23 9.51
C ARG A 808 9.12 39.19 9.21
N GLU A 809 8.49 38.67 10.25
CA GLU A 809 7.36 37.74 10.14
C GLU A 809 6.19 38.33 9.33
N SER A 810 6.00 39.65 9.40
CA SER A 810 4.97 40.38 8.62
C SER A 810 5.16 40.30 7.11
N ASP A 811 6.36 39.97 6.64
CA ASP A 811 6.74 39.97 5.23
C ASP A 811 6.56 38.58 4.57
N LYS A 812 6.08 37.58 5.34
CA LYS A 812 5.71 36.27 4.80
C LYS A 812 4.61 36.42 3.74
N VAL A 813 4.71 35.59 2.70
CA VAL A 813 3.71 35.53 1.62
C VAL A 813 3.41 34.08 1.24
N MET A 814 2.23 33.88 0.64
CA MET A 814 1.90 32.61 -0.02
C MET A 814 2.77 32.48 -1.26
N VAL A 815 3.62 31.45 -1.31
CA VAL A 815 4.64 31.32 -2.38
C VAL A 815 4.16 30.55 -3.61
N GLY A 816 2.91 30.06 -3.64
CA GLY A 816 2.39 29.25 -4.76
C GLY A 816 2.96 27.84 -4.82
N LYS A 817 3.65 27.39 -3.77
CA LYS A 817 4.29 26.06 -3.67
C LYS A 817 3.57 25.24 -2.62
N ASN A 818 3.40 23.94 -2.87
CA ASN A 818 2.60 23.05 -2.03
C ASN A 818 3.32 21.73 -1.77
N TYR A 819 3.19 21.17 -0.56
CA TYR A 819 3.72 19.85 -0.23
C TYR A 819 2.81 18.69 -0.65
N LEU A 820 1.52 18.98 -0.89
CA LEU A 820 0.58 18.07 -1.53
C LEU A 820 0.75 18.16 -3.04
N ALA A 821 1.17 17.07 -3.67
CA ALA A 821 1.40 17.04 -5.11
C ALA A 821 0.09 17.05 -5.90
N PRO A 822 -0.10 17.98 -6.85
CA PRO A 822 -1.26 17.97 -7.71
C PRO A 822 -1.13 16.94 -8.84
N TRP A 823 0.09 16.55 -9.23
CA TRP A 823 0.36 15.60 -10.31
C TRP A 823 1.04 14.34 -9.80
N GLN A 824 0.54 13.19 -10.24
CA GLN A 824 1.15 11.89 -9.97
C GLN A 824 0.88 10.90 -11.11
N GLY A 825 1.67 9.84 -11.15
CA GLY A 825 1.40 8.73 -12.05
C GLY A 825 2.46 7.64 -12.01
N GLY A 826 2.30 6.70 -12.92
CA GLY A 826 3.26 5.63 -13.11
C GLY A 826 3.21 5.11 -14.53
N PHE A 827 4.27 4.43 -14.95
CA PHE A 827 4.29 3.74 -16.22
C PHE A 827 5.17 2.50 -16.11
N GLY A 828 4.86 1.50 -16.89
CA GLY A 828 5.56 0.23 -16.86
C GLY A 828 5.55 -0.47 -18.21
N THR A 829 6.53 -1.35 -18.38
CA THR A 829 6.70 -2.16 -19.57
C THR A 829 6.88 -3.61 -19.17
N THR A 830 6.25 -4.53 -19.92
CA THR A 830 6.46 -5.97 -19.78
C THR A 830 6.80 -6.54 -21.14
N LEU A 831 7.97 -7.14 -21.25
CA LEU A 831 8.43 -7.83 -22.44
C LEU A 831 8.58 -9.31 -22.11
N THR A 832 7.98 -10.18 -22.91
CA THR A 832 8.08 -11.64 -22.75
C THR A 832 8.55 -12.25 -24.07
N TRP A 833 9.58 -13.07 -24.01
CA TRP A 833 10.15 -13.75 -25.16
C TRP A 833 10.67 -15.14 -24.79
N LYS A 834 10.04 -16.20 -25.33
CA LYS A 834 10.47 -17.61 -25.13
C LYS A 834 10.83 -17.98 -23.68
N GLY A 835 9.97 -17.61 -22.73
CA GLY A 835 10.15 -17.87 -21.30
C GLY A 835 10.95 -16.81 -20.54
N ILE A 836 11.73 -15.97 -21.23
CA ILE A 836 12.35 -14.77 -20.63
C ILE A 836 11.27 -13.70 -20.48
N SER A 837 11.19 -13.06 -19.32
CA SER A 837 10.31 -11.92 -19.08
C SER A 837 11.05 -10.80 -18.37
N VAL A 838 10.93 -9.58 -18.90
CA VAL A 838 11.46 -8.35 -18.31
C VAL A 838 10.27 -7.46 -17.95
N ASN A 839 10.16 -7.10 -16.67
CA ASN A 839 9.17 -6.18 -16.16
C ASN A 839 9.87 -4.98 -15.53
N ALA A 840 9.52 -3.78 -15.98
CA ALA A 840 10.00 -2.52 -15.41
C ALA A 840 8.82 -1.63 -15.04
N GLN A 841 8.87 -1.05 -13.85
CA GLN A 841 7.84 -0.16 -13.31
C GLN A 841 8.45 1.13 -12.77
N PHE A 842 7.90 2.25 -13.22
CA PHE A 842 8.24 3.59 -12.79
C PHE A 842 7.06 4.23 -12.06
N SER A 843 7.38 5.06 -11.06
CA SER A 843 6.45 5.95 -10.37
C SER A 843 7.02 7.35 -10.34
N TRP A 844 6.16 8.36 -10.45
CA TRP A 844 6.57 9.75 -10.43
C TRP A 844 5.54 10.65 -9.76
N VAL A 845 6.05 11.75 -9.18
CA VAL A 845 5.28 12.82 -8.54
C VAL A 845 5.88 14.14 -8.99
N ALA A 846 5.03 15.12 -9.33
CA ALA A 846 5.47 16.41 -9.86
C ALA A 846 4.75 17.59 -9.20
N ASP A 847 5.41 18.76 -9.25
CA ASP A 847 4.99 20.01 -8.62
C ASP A 847 4.78 19.87 -7.12
N ARG A 848 5.72 19.17 -6.48
CA ARG A 848 5.73 18.94 -5.04
C ARG A 848 6.92 19.64 -4.41
N TRP A 849 6.68 20.33 -3.31
CA TRP A 849 7.70 21.10 -2.60
C TRP A 849 7.82 20.66 -1.14
N MET A 850 9.01 20.75 -0.58
CA MET A 850 9.26 20.38 0.82
C MET A 850 10.29 21.31 1.44
N PHE A 851 10.07 21.71 2.68
CA PHE A 851 11.07 22.44 3.45
C PHE A 851 12.15 21.47 3.91
N ASN A 852 13.39 21.66 3.45
CA ASN A 852 14.53 20.83 3.82
C ASN A 852 15.15 21.33 5.12
N ASN A 853 14.67 20.81 6.24
CA ASN A 853 15.13 21.25 7.55
C ASN A 853 16.53 20.71 7.88
N ASP A 854 16.97 19.62 7.25
CA ASP A 854 18.35 19.14 7.40
C ASP A 854 19.36 20.19 6.92
N ARG A 855 19.07 20.85 5.79
CA ARG A 855 19.91 21.96 5.30
C ARG A 855 19.94 23.17 6.23
N PHE A 856 18.89 23.42 7.00
CA PHE A 856 18.92 24.50 8.01
C PHE A 856 20.01 24.25 9.06
N PHE A 857 20.21 22.99 9.47
CA PHE A 857 21.26 22.60 10.42
C PHE A 857 22.64 22.44 9.76
N GLU A 858 22.71 21.87 8.55
CA GLU A 858 23.98 21.70 7.82
C GLU A 858 24.54 23.04 7.30
N GLU A 859 23.67 24.04 7.07
CA GLU A 859 24.01 25.40 6.65
C GLU A 859 23.76 26.41 7.79
N SER A 860 24.01 26.00 9.05
CA SER A 860 23.69 26.76 10.26
C SER A 860 24.43 28.09 10.42
N ASN A 861 25.53 28.26 9.68
CA ASN A 861 26.29 29.50 9.52
C ASN A 861 26.65 30.23 10.84
N GLY A 862 26.87 29.47 11.93
CA GLY A 862 27.29 29.98 13.24
C GLY A 862 26.42 29.54 14.41
N LEU A 863 25.23 29.00 14.16
CA LEU A 863 24.31 28.57 15.22
C LEU A 863 24.69 27.21 15.84
N TYR A 864 25.09 26.25 15.00
CA TYR A 864 25.41 24.87 15.41
C TYR A 864 26.87 24.51 15.09
N THR A 865 27.81 25.28 15.64
CA THR A 865 29.24 25.14 15.34
C THR A 865 29.84 23.79 15.72
N GLY A 866 29.24 23.06 16.66
CA GLY A 866 29.63 21.72 17.07
C GLY A 866 29.13 20.59 16.15
N PHE A 867 28.30 20.91 15.15
CA PHE A 867 27.88 19.94 14.14
C PHE A 867 28.80 20.01 12.91
N ASN A 868 28.93 18.89 12.21
CA ASN A 868 29.42 18.93 10.84
C ASN A 868 28.51 19.80 9.97
N GLN A 869 29.09 20.37 8.92
CA GLN A 869 28.44 21.37 8.08
C GLN A 869 28.54 20.98 6.60
N SER A 870 27.68 21.57 5.78
CA SER A 870 27.71 21.36 4.34
C SER A 870 28.98 21.95 3.73
N LYS A 871 29.56 21.27 2.72
CA LYS A 871 30.71 21.81 1.97
C LYS A 871 30.45 23.19 1.36
N ARG A 872 29.18 23.53 1.11
CA ARG A 872 28.79 24.85 0.60
C ARG A 872 29.17 25.98 1.56
N LEU A 873 29.14 25.74 2.87
CA LEU A 873 29.63 26.74 3.83
C LEU A 873 31.14 26.98 3.68
N LEU A 874 31.93 25.99 3.24
CA LEU A 874 33.35 26.18 2.98
C LEU A 874 33.60 26.89 1.64
N TYR A 875 32.95 26.43 0.58
CA TYR A 875 33.27 26.84 -0.79
C TYR A 875 32.42 27.98 -1.33
N ASP A 876 31.14 28.03 -0.97
CA ASP A 876 30.17 28.91 -1.60
C ASP A 876 29.80 30.10 -0.70
N ARG A 877 30.12 30.12 0.59
CA ARG A 877 29.78 31.27 1.47
C ARG A 877 30.42 32.58 1.00
N TRP A 878 29.77 33.70 1.29
CA TRP A 878 30.36 35.02 1.07
C TRP A 878 31.58 35.19 1.98
N LYS A 879 32.74 35.55 1.42
CA LYS A 879 33.99 35.75 2.19
C LYS A 879 34.48 37.20 2.12
N LYS A 880 34.27 37.88 1.00
CA LYS A 880 34.75 39.24 0.78
C LYS A 880 33.80 40.08 -0.10
N PRO A 881 33.88 41.42 -0.01
CA PRO A 881 33.12 42.30 -0.90
C PRO A 881 33.32 41.97 -2.37
N GLY A 882 32.21 41.84 -3.10
CA GLY A 882 32.16 41.47 -4.52
C GLY A 882 31.85 40.00 -4.80
N ASP A 883 31.87 39.12 -3.79
CA ASP A 883 31.46 37.73 -3.96
C ASP A 883 29.94 37.64 -4.25
N VAL A 884 29.56 36.85 -5.24
CA VAL A 884 28.15 36.61 -5.64
C VAL A 884 27.78 35.18 -5.29
N THR A 885 26.91 35.02 -4.29
CA THR A 885 26.50 33.73 -3.74
C THR A 885 25.12 33.81 -3.06
N ASP A 886 24.53 32.66 -2.73
CA ASP A 886 23.31 32.49 -1.97
C ASP A 886 23.54 32.11 -0.49
N ILE A 887 24.81 32.01 -0.06
CA ILE A 887 25.18 31.72 1.33
C ILE A 887 25.77 32.96 2.00
N PRO A 888 25.12 33.52 3.04
CA PRO A 888 25.60 34.70 3.74
C PRO A 888 26.99 34.53 4.35
N ARG A 889 27.61 35.64 4.75
CA ARG A 889 28.85 35.63 5.52
C ARG A 889 28.69 34.84 6.83
N TRP A 890 29.79 34.28 7.32
CA TRP A 890 29.81 33.59 8.60
C TRP A 890 29.31 34.46 9.77
N GLY A 891 28.63 33.83 10.72
CA GLY A 891 28.11 34.47 11.93
C GLY A 891 26.71 35.06 11.77
N VAL A 892 26.10 34.94 10.58
CA VAL A 892 24.70 35.31 10.36
C VAL A 892 23.83 34.07 10.47
N THR A 893 23.00 34.03 11.52
CA THR A 893 22.08 32.92 11.79
C THR A 893 21.05 32.77 10.65
N PRO A 894 20.85 31.56 10.10
CA PRO A 894 19.84 31.30 9.10
C PRO A 894 18.43 31.50 9.67
N GLN A 895 17.52 31.94 8.82
CA GLN A 895 16.09 32.06 9.13
C GLN A 895 15.29 31.00 8.36
N MET A 896 14.10 30.65 8.83
CA MET A 896 13.20 29.74 8.11
C MET A 896 12.55 30.47 6.93
N ASP A 897 13.29 30.55 5.82
CA ASP A 897 12.88 31.26 4.60
C ASP A 897 12.89 30.34 3.37
N SER A 898 12.55 30.91 2.21
CA SER A 898 12.43 30.16 0.96
C SER A 898 13.73 29.54 0.43
N ARG A 899 14.90 29.81 1.03
CA ARG A 899 16.17 29.18 0.64
C ARG A 899 16.20 27.68 0.91
N PHE A 900 15.45 27.24 1.92
CA PHE A 900 15.34 25.83 2.31
C PHE A 900 14.12 25.14 1.70
N LEU A 901 13.29 25.85 0.92
CA LEU A 901 12.13 25.27 0.23
C LEU A 901 12.54 24.69 -1.13
N GLU A 902 12.52 23.37 -1.24
CA GLU A 902 13.03 22.64 -2.41
C GLU A 902 11.94 21.91 -3.20
N ASP A 903 12.20 21.73 -4.50
CA ASP A 903 11.39 20.90 -5.38
C ASP A 903 11.65 19.41 -5.07
N ALA A 904 10.66 18.78 -4.43
CA ALA A 904 10.63 17.38 -4.05
C ALA A 904 9.93 16.50 -5.10
N SER A 905 9.79 17.00 -6.33
CA SER A 905 9.36 16.17 -7.47
C SER A 905 10.40 15.08 -7.75
N PHE A 906 9.92 13.90 -8.15
CA PHE A 906 10.80 12.78 -8.47
C PHE A 906 10.21 11.81 -9.49
N LEU A 907 11.10 11.07 -10.16
CA LEU A 907 10.81 9.88 -10.95
C LEU A 907 11.68 8.74 -10.43
N ARG A 908 11.08 7.61 -10.07
CA ARG A 908 11.78 6.45 -9.52
C ARG A 908 11.51 5.18 -10.33
N LEU A 909 12.56 4.44 -10.68
CA LEU A 909 12.45 3.06 -11.14
C LEU A 909 12.17 2.19 -9.91
N LYS A 910 10.88 2.00 -9.62
CA LYS A 910 10.40 1.28 -8.44
C LYS A 910 10.79 -0.18 -8.50
N ASN A 911 10.67 -0.79 -9.67
CA ASN A 911 10.98 -2.20 -9.85
C ASN A 911 11.54 -2.51 -11.24
N LEU A 912 12.55 -3.38 -11.28
CA LEU A 912 13.04 -4.04 -12.48
C LEU A 912 13.22 -5.53 -12.18
N MET A 913 12.42 -6.39 -12.79
CA MET A 913 12.51 -7.84 -12.67
C MET A 913 12.86 -8.46 -14.01
N ILE A 914 13.84 -9.35 -14.01
CA ILE A 914 14.19 -10.21 -15.13
C ILE A 914 13.96 -11.64 -14.66
N SER A 915 13.14 -12.40 -15.38
CA SER A 915 12.82 -13.77 -15.02
C SER A 915 12.89 -14.72 -16.20
N TYR A 916 13.10 -15.99 -15.90
CA TYR A 916 13.08 -17.06 -16.88
C TYR A 916 12.22 -18.21 -16.35
N THR A 917 11.12 -18.47 -17.06
CA THR A 917 10.27 -19.63 -16.82
C THR A 917 10.75 -20.78 -17.69
N PHE A 918 11.07 -21.92 -17.06
CA PHE A 918 11.58 -23.07 -17.79
C PHE A 918 10.52 -23.67 -18.73
N PRO A 919 10.91 -24.18 -19.91
CA PRO A 919 9.96 -24.81 -20.83
C PRO A 919 9.19 -25.96 -20.17
N GLN A 920 7.87 -25.96 -20.40
CA GLN A 920 6.97 -27.00 -19.87
C GLN A 920 7.36 -28.42 -20.30
N GLU A 921 7.96 -28.59 -21.47
CA GLU A 921 8.48 -29.88 -21.94
C GLU A 921 9.56 -30.47 -21.02
N TRP A 922 10.36 -29.61 -20.37
CA TRP A 922 11.40 -30.06 -19.44
C TRP A 922 10.77 -30.44 -18.11
N MET A 923 9.79 -29.66 -17.64
CA MET A 923 9.06 -29.91 -16.40
C MET A 923 8.30 -31.24 -16.47
N LYS A 924 7.57 -31.49 -17.57
CA LYS A 924 6.84 -32.75 -17.80
C LYS A 924 7.74 -33.99 -17.73
N LYS A 925 9.00 -33.92 -18.17
CA LYS A 925 9.95 -35.05 -18.08
C LYS A 925 10.29 -35.43 -16.64
N THR A 926 10.16 -34.50 -15.69
CA THR A 926 10.46 -34.76 -14.26
C THR A 926 9.36 -35.55 -13.55
N ASN A 927 8.12 -35.55 -14.07
CA ASN A 927 6.92 -36.09 -13.41
C ASN A 927 6.70 -35.59 -11.96
N PHE A 928 7.36 -34.50 -11.58
CA PHE A 928 7.35 -33.97 -10.21
C PHE A 928 7.09 -32.47 -10.18
N PHE A 929 7.77 -31.70 -11.04
CA PHE A 929 7.55 -30.26 -11.16
C PHE A 929 6.52 -29.94 -12.24
N THR A 930 5.56 -29.07 -11.93
CA THR A 930 4.61 -28.49 -12.89
C THR A 930 5.11 -27.16 -13.45
N ASN A 931 5.92 -26.42 -12.68
CA ASN A 931 6.54 -25.18 -13.11
C ASN A 931 7.85 -24.92 -12.37
N ALA A 932 8.79 -24.26 -13.04
CA ALA A 932 9.97 -23.70 -12.41
C ALA A 932 10.26 -22.33 -13.02
N ARG A 933 10.55 -21.35 -12.17
CA ARG A 933 10.89 -19.99 -12.60
C ARG A 933 11.99 -19.45 -11.71
N ILE A 934 13.03 -18.90 -12.34
CA ILE A 934 14.07 -18.14 -11.65
C ILE A 934 13.90 -16.66 -11.99
N TYR A 935 14.22 -15.79 -11.05
CA TYR A 935 14.17 -14.35 -11.28
C TYR A 935 15.27 -13.62 -10.52
N ALA A 936 15.73 -12.51 -11.12
CA ALA A 936 16.59 -11.52 -10.52
C ALA A 936 15.85 -10.18 -10.56
N GLN A 937 16.01 -9.40 -9.50
CA GLN A 937 15.17 -8.25 -9.28
C GLN A 937 15.92 -7.12 -8.57
N GLY A 938 15.69 -5.90 -9.04
CA GLY A 938 16.17 -4.69 -8.41
C GLY A 938 15.02 -3.73 -8.07
N GLN A 939 15.04 -3.18 -6.85
CA GLN A 939 14.05 -2.21 -6.37
C GLN A 939 14.72 -0.86 -6.11
N ASN A 940 14.02 0.24 -6.41
CA ASN A 940 14.50 1.62 -6.22
C ASN A 940 15.90 1.87 -6.83
N LEU A 941 16.19 1.25 -7.98
CA LEU A 941 17.53 1.28 -8.60
C LEU A 941 17.95 2.69 -9.02
N LEU A 942 17.00 3.51 -9.48
CA LEU A 942 17.23 4.86 -9.98
C LEU A 942 16.17 5.81 -9.43
N THR A 943 16.61 6.98 -8.93
CA THR A 943 15.73 8.09 -8.54
C THR A 943 16.26 9.38 -9.16
N PHE A 944 15.43 10.05 -9.95
CA PHE A 944 15.71 11.37 -10.49
C PHE A 944 14.95 12.40 -9.66
N THR A 945 15.66 13.33 -9.03
CA THR A 945 15.07 14.41 -8.24
C THR A 945 16.03 15.59 -8.15
N LYS A 946 15.51 16.80 -7.92
CA LYS A 946 16.31 17.98 -7.59
C LYS A 946 16.45 18.17 -6.07
N PHE A 947 15.71 17.40 -5.28
CA PHE A 947 15.76 17.46 -3.84
C PHE A 947 17.13 17.04 -3.33
N SER A 948 17.72 17.84 -2.46
CA SER A 948 19.08 17.65 -1.97
C SER A 948 19.18 16.68 -0.78
N GLY A 949 18.06 16.42 -0.07
CA GLY A 949 18.01 15.41 0.99
C GLY A 949 18.17 13.96 0.49
N LEU A 950 18.19 12.99 1.41
CA LEU A 950 18.46 11.58 1.08
C LEU A 950 17.31 10.93 0.31
N ASP A 951 16.06 11.31 0.58
CA ASP A 951 14.90 10.79 -0.14
C ASP A 951 13.81 11.87 -0.29
N PRO A 952 13.29 12.13 -1.51
CA PRO A 952 12.20 13.08 -1.71
C PRO A 952 10.80 12.53 -1.35
N GLU A 953 10.62 11.25 -1.06
CA GLU A 953 9.31 10.59 -1.04
C GLU A 953 8.45 10.86 0.20
N ALA A 954 9.02 11.37 1.29
CA ALA A 954 8.28 11.49 2.55
C ALA A 954 7.06 12.42 2.44
N PHE A 955 5.88 11.97 2.88
CA PHE A 955 4.60 12.67 2.82
C PHE A 955 4.43 13.69 3.96
N THR A 956 5.28 14.72 3.97
CA THR A 956 5.30 15.81 4.96
C THR A 956 5.60 17.15 4.28
N ASN A 957 5.29 18.25 4.96
CA ASN A 957 5.69 19.61 4.58
C ASN A 957 7.18 19.87 4.83
N MET A 958 7.79 19.15 5.79
CA MET A 958 9.15 19.38 6.23
C MET A 958 9.93 18.07 6.37
N TYR A 959 11.10 18.00 5.72
CA TYR A 959 12.02 16.88 5.79
C TYR A 959 12.90 16.98 7.03
N GLN A 960 12.90 15.96 7.89
CA GLN A 960 13.62 15.98 9.17
C GLN A 960 14.29 14.66 9.47
N ALA A 961 15.57 14.48 9.11
CA ALA A 961 16.38 13.29 9.42
C ALA A 961 15.60 11.97 9.31
N GLN A 962 14.85 11.82 8.21
CA GLN A 962 13.98 10.67 7.99
C GLN A 962 14.79 9.51 7.44
N TYR A 963 14.45 8.30 7.87
CA TYR A 963 15.08 7.09 7.38
C TYR A 963 14.83 6.95 5.86
N PRO A 964 15.88 6.94 5.02
CA PRO A 964 15.75 6.96 3.56
C PRO A 964 15.36 5.58 2.99
N MET A 965 14.75 5.55 1.80
CA MET A 965 14.43 4.28 1.15
C MET A 965 15.70 3.52 0.76
N SER A 966 15.63 2.19 0.83
CA SER A 966 16.70 1.31 0.39
C SER A 966 16.59 0.97 -1.10
N ARG A 967 17.74 0.74 -1.73
CA ARG A 967 17.88 0.04 -3.01
C ARG A 967 18.13 -1.42 -2.70
N GLN A 968 17.37 -2.30 -3.34
CA GLN A 968 17.44 -3.74 -3.07
C GLN A 968 17.81 -4.51 -4.32
N TYR A 969 18.60 -5.57 -4.13
CA TYR A 969 18.93 -6.55 -5.15
C TYR A 969 18.54 -7.92 -4.61
N SER A 970 17.76 -8.68 -5.37
CA SER A 970 17.30 -9.99 -4.94
C SER A 970 17.28 -11.01 -6.07
N PHE A 971 17.41 -12.26 -5.69
CA PHE A 971 17.31 -13.43 -6.53
C PHE A 971 16.28 -14.35 -5.92
N GLY A 972 15.42 -14.93 -6.74
CA GLY A 972 14.41 -15.83 -6.26
C GLY A 972 14.13 -16.99 -7.19
N LEU A 973 13.50 -18.00 -6.61
CA LEU A 973 13.12 -19.24 -7.23
C LEU A 973 11.65 -19.51 -6.87
N GLU A 974 10.86 -19.82 -7.89
CA GLU A 974 9.51 -20.32 -7.74
C GLU A 974 9.46 -21.74 -8.33
N LEU A 975 8.97 -22.68 -7.52
CA LEU A 975 8.74 -24.06 -7.90
C LEU A 975 7.28 -24.39 -7.66
N SER A 976 6.67 -25.05 -8.63
CA SER A 976 5.33 -25.60 -8.49
C SER A 976 5.33 -27.11 -8.74
N PHE A 977 4.46 -27.81 -8.01
CA PHE A 977 4.34 -29.26 -7.99
C PHE A 977 2.95 -29.71 -8.43
#